data_AF-F7JTS6-F1
#
_entry.id   AF-F7JTS6-F1
#
_cell.length_a   1.000
_cell.length_b   1.000
_cell.length_c   1.000
_cell.angle_alpha   90.00
_cell.angle_beta   90.00
_cell.angle_gamma   90.00
#
_symmetry.space_group_name_H-M   'P 1'
#
loop_
_entity.id
_entity.type
_entity.pdbx_description
1 polymer ?
#
loop_
_entity_poly.entity_id
_entity_poly.type
_entity_poly.pdbx_seq_one_letter_code
_entity_poly.pdbx_strand_id
1 'polypeptide(L)'
;MKTRKEGSKARLLGLSCMALVLTAFGVTGVRADAADAKKAPPLVNLAEEKDVKVTVGENMDLKNADLLTDGDKYYLQHDATGNKEGNNWENYQEQGTEVTSTAEGKNGVWVQVDLGASYPLEVINLKRQVYDGQATIGNGNPSGQGKRLKGTKISYKNTAIVIGNEEDLSDGQIVYYEGNPTLPDGVKQPENVSKPYEEAMGGQWFYMDYANKNGLGATELGTTKEARYIRVYTENPKGAAVKFMELGIYGYENEQDVQSQDGPRRVIDNEHPMMIATAYSNDVYEIGQEEGPELQGSNTVDGRWNAIPDDLKENNVLLLHTNNLRQFAPDHIGQAYLQAFHEHGLQIAYEQGAPIMLLGLTAAATPENGGTQYNITADMDYGWLDLMYRMYPNMQGVFNTENFWAGIHPPCEGSAKMLEIADRFGGFFVWSDQDHGSTVTNIVSNANMKKALEKHGDAFYLIYKNTSSNQPDDLKTSSFFQGSWLAGYTGGWGMLSDTWAWDKQFSKLWQGAGSYNNWQRLCGEPEALLGMQMMSTYLGGGVIYTFEFPEIVYGTSNTNSPANTHVLTELFRYIVNHPAPSKKEIMEETKAVLYGNVSSDFYSGLSGKPTGFQIYETGRYGIIPVIPAWGTRAEVTKKLIQEADKLGVTPPNVLDVKDKNLSGQAKQKYFKDLYPIEYVGNAFADKWEGTWYLYNNKVNTNEKQHAILPLEGEEESARLKVEMEPHEFMIMNESGDGTAMDITLNNYRVNKDEIIFDNKFGLTWTGDFSPGQTTINGKLSVYKYMDEYNVVKCAGRKNCLRKIMSCVPLHLN
;
A
#
# COMPACT_ATOMS: atom_id res chain seq x y z
N MET A 1 38.51 -53.59 -43.06
CA MET A 1 38.30 -53.14 -44.45
C MET A 1 36.95 -52.45 -44.52
N LYS A 2 36.91 -51.14 -44.83
CA LYS A 2 36.30 -50.54 -46.05
C LYS A 2 34.77 -50.83 -46.17
N THR A 3 33.83 -49.93 -46.42
CA THR A 3 33.73 -48.47 -46.63
C THR A 3 32.22 -48.16 -46.81
N ARG A 4 31.77 -47.00 -46.30
CA ARG A 4 30.71 -46.06 -46.77
C ARG A 4 29.58 -46.46 -47.76
N LYS A 5 28.36 -46.03 -47.36
CA LYS A 5 27.41 -45.03 -47.97
C LYS A 5 26.02 -45.52 -48.43
N GLU A 6 25.08 -44.55 -48.33
CA GLU A 6 23.64 -44.49 -48.69
C GLU A 6 22.67 -44.97 -47.59
N GLY A 7 21.57 -44.30 -47.22
CA GLY A 7 20.90 -43.08 -47.66
C GLY A 7 19.42 -43.11 -47.20
N SER A 8 18.87 -41.96 -46.80
CA SER A 8 17.43 -41.66 -46.60
C SER A 8 16.68 -42.22 -45.36
N LYS A 9 16.24 -41.29 -44.49
CA LYS A 9 15.38 -41.50 -43.30
C LYS A 9 13.90 -41.45 -43.69
N ALA A 10 13.17 -42.49 -43.31
CA ALA A 10 11.72 -42.53 -43.27
C ALA A 10 11.19 -42.05 -41.91
N ARG A 11 10.16 -41.18 -41.91
CA ARG A 11 8.97 -41.20 -41.02
C ARG A 11 8.20 -39.89 -41.18
N LEU A 12 7.15 -39.94 -42.01
CA LEU A 12 6.09 -38.94 -42.03
C LEU A 12 4.82 -39.66 -42.49
N LEU A 13 3.89 -39.92 -41.58
CA LEU A 13 2.46 -40.14 -41.80
C LEU A 13 1.80 -40.55 -40.48
N GLY A 14 1.11 -39.58 -39.87
CA GLY A 14 0.37 -39.72 -38.63
C GLY A 14 -0.14 -38.38 -38.11
N LEU A 15 -0.64 -37.51 -39.00
CA LEU A 15 -1.25 -36.21 -38.67
C LEU A 15 -2.20 -35.80 -39.82
N SER A 16 -3.20 -36.65 -40.10
CA SER A 16 -4.15 -36.41 -41.20
C SER A 16 -5.63 -36.61 -40.83
N CYS A 17 -5.98 -36.76 -39.54
CA CYS A 17 -7.37 -37.01 -39.13
C CYS A 17 -8.00 -35.93 -38.22
N MET A 18 -7.39 -34.75 -38.07
CA MET A 18 -7.90 -33.70 -37.17
C MET A 18 -8.05 -32.33 -37.84
N ALA A 19 -8.37 -32.32 -39.14
CA ALA A 19 -8.58 -31.09 -39.92
C ALA A 19 -9.96 -31.02 -40.61
N LEU A 20 -10.92 -31.87 -40.20
CA LEU A 20 -12.21 -32.01 -40.90
C LEU A 20 -13.40 -32.08 -39.93
N VAL A 21 -13.45 -31.18 -38.93
CA VAL A 21 -14.68 -30.91 -38.13
C VAL A 21 -14.90 -29.42 -37.81
N LEU A 22 -13.98 -28.49 -38.12
CA LEU A 22 -14.12 -27.06 -37.76
C LEU A 22 -14.41 -26.12 -38.95
N THR A 23 -15.18 -26.59 -39.94
CA THR A 23 -15.67 -25.77 -41.07
C THR A 23 -17.19 -25.89 -41.20
N ALA A 24 -17.90 -25.59 -40.11
CA ALA A 24 -19.36 -25.53 -40.15
C ALA A 24 -19.97 -24.46 -39.24
N PHE A 25 -19.27 -23.38 -38.88
CA PHE A 25 -19.92 -22.12 -38.48
C PHE A 25 -19.00 -20.97 -38.87
N GLY A 26 -19.50 -20.07 -39.73
CA GLY A 26 -18.73 -18.98 -40.31
C GLY A 26 -18.37 -17.91 -39.28
N VAL A 27 -17.08 -17.80 -38.97
CA VAL A 27 -16.46 -16.59 -38.42
C VAL A 27 -15.10 -16.45 -39.09
N THR A 28 -15.05 -15.80 -40.25
CA THR A 28 -13.79 -15.37 -40.88
C THR A 28 -13.70 -13.87 -40.73
N GLY A 29 -12.92 -13.40 -39.75
CA GLY A 29 -12.72 -11.97 -39.54
C GLY A 29 -11.99 -11.54 -38.26
N VAL A 30 -11.70 -12.43 -37.31
CA VAL A 30 -10.91 -12.05 -36.12
C VAL A 30 -9.45 -12.41 -36.37
N ARG A 31 -8.70 -11.43 -36.88
CA ARG A 31 -7.25 -11.50 -37.04
C ARG A 31 -6.58 -11.64 -35.67
N ALA A 32 -5.40 -12.24 -35.71
CA ALA A 32 -4.44 -12.37 -34.61
C ALA A 32 -3.90 -11.03 -34.04
N ASP A 33 -4.62 -9.91 -34.22
CA ASP A 33 -4.28 -8.58 -33.71
C ASP A 33 -4.87 -8.33 -32.31
N ALA A 34 -5.74 -9.22 -31.81
CA ALA A 34 -6.44 -9.04 -30.52
C ALA A 34 -5.65 -9.51 -29.28
N ALA A 35 -4.52 -10.20 -29.45
CA ALA A 35 -3.75 -10.73 -28.31
C ALA A 35 -2.75 -9.72 -27.71
N ASP A 36 -2.46 -8.62 -28.41
CA ASP A 36 -1.47 -7.60 -28.02
C ASP A 36 -2.10 -6.22 -27.72
N ALA A 37 -3.43 -6.11 -27.71
CA ALA A 37 -4.10 -4.84 -27.34
C ALA A 37 -4.12 -4.69 -25.81
N LYS A 38 -3.50 -3.61 -25.30
CA LYS A 38 -3.57 -3.23 -23.88
C LYS A 38 -5.04 -3.15 -23.44
N LYS A 39 -5.35 -3.72 -22.28
CA LYS A 39 -6.71 -3.74 -21.75
C LYS A 39 -7.03 -2.38 -21.12
N ALA A 40 -7.94 -1.60 -21.71
CA ALA A 40 -8.33 -0.31 -21.15
C ALA A 40 -9.19 -0.46 -19.88
N PRO A 41 -9.02 0.43 -18.88
CA PRO A 41 -9.94 0.54 -17.75
C PRO A 41 -11.36 0.91 -18.23
N PRO A 42 -12.43 0.62 -17.47
CA PRO A 42 -13.79 0.93 -17.90
C PRO A 42 -14.07 2.43 -18.07
N LEU A 43 -13.50 3.25 -17.17
CA LEU A 43 -13.53 4.71 -17.28
C LEU A 43 -12.22 5.18 -17.92
N VAL A 44 -12.31 5.92 -19.01
CA VAL A 44 -11.16 6.40 -19.80
C VAL A 44 -11.19 7.90 -19.96
N ASN A 45 -10.06 8.51 -20.34
CA ASN A 45 -10.02 9.89 -20.79
C ASN A 45 -10.50 9.97 -22.24
N LEU A 46 -11.76 10.36 -22.45
CA LEU A 46 -12.39 10.42 -23.77
C LEU A 46 -11.75 11.46 -24.70
N ALA A 47 -10.95 12.37 -24.14
CA ALA A 47 -10.23 13.36 -24.90
C ALA A 47 -8.90 12.86 -25.50
N GLU A 48 -8.34 11.78 -24.96
CA GLU A 48 -7.07 11.19 -25.38
C GLU A 48 -7.21 10.29 -26.61
N GLU A 49 -8.25 9.45 -26.63
CA GLU A 49 -8.36 8.33 -27.58
C GLU A 49 -9.04 8.70 -28.91
N LYS A 50 -9.53 9.93 -29.06
CA LYS A 50 -10.42 10.32 -30.16
C LYS A 50 -9.88 11.52 -30.95
N ASP A 51 -10.25 11.62 -32.23
CA ASP A 51 -10.06 12.80 -33.09
C ASP A 51 -10.95 13.97 -32.61
N VAL A 52 -10.73 14.42 -31.37
CA VAL A 52 -11.46 15.51 -30.71
C VAL A 52 -11.22 16.83 -31.42
N LYS A 53 -12.27 17.65 -31.52
CA LYS A 53 -12.16 18.99 -32.11
C LYS A 53 -12.27 20.06 -31.05
N VAL A 54 -11.27 20.92 -31.01
CA VAL A 54 -11.20 22.06 -30.10
C VAL A 54 -11.62 23.33 -30.85
N THR A 55 -12.55 24.09 -30.27
CA THR A 55 -12.99 25.39 -30.79
C THR A 55 -12.96 26.45 -29.69
N VAL A 56 -12.73 27.70 -30.08
CA VAL A 56 -12.76 28.87 -29.18
C VAL A 56 -13.77 29.89 -29.70
N GLY A 57 -14.23 30.75 -28.81
CA GLY A 57 -15.25 31.74 -29.15
C GLY A 57 -14.80 32.89 -30.02
N GLU A 58 -15.80 33.64 -30.49
CA GLU A 58 -15.61 34.78 -31.38
C GLU A 58 -14.65 35.82 -30.77
N ASN A 59 -13.66 36.25 -31.56
CA ASN A 59 -12.58 37.18 -31.19
C ASN A 59 -11.54 36.60 -30.21
N MET A 60 -11.44 35.27 -30.12
CA MET A 60 -10.34 34.58 -29.46
C MET A 60 -9.42 33.87 -30.44
N ASP A 61 -8.15 33.79 -30.08
CA ASP A 61 -7.13 33.04 -30.79
C ASP A 61 -6.67 31.85 -29.96
N LEU A 62 -6.61 30.69 -30.62
CA LEU A 62 -6.07 29.45 -30.10
C LEU A 62 -4.63 29.28 -30.61
N LYS A 63 -3.63 29.38 -29.73
CA LYS A 63 -2.22 29.29 -30.17
C LYS A 63 -1.73 27.86 -30.41
N ASN A 64 -2.23 26.90 -29.63
CA ASN A 64 -1.95 25.48 -29.80
C ASN A 64 -3.25 24.69 -29.54
N ALA A 65 -3.59 23.73 -30.41
CA ALA A 65 -4.81 22.93 -30.30
C ALA A 65 -4.62 21.61 -29.53
N ASP A 66 -3.38 21.26 -29.19
CA ASP A 66 -3.01 20.00 -28.54
C ASP A 66 -3.33 20.03 -27.02
N LEU A 67 -4.62 20.12 -26.68
CA LEU A 67 -5.12 20.21 -25.31
C LEU A 67 -5.09 18.85 -24.55
N LEU A 68 -4.99 17.70 -25.25
CA LEU A 68 -5.76 16.50 -24.84
C LEU A 68 -5.08 15.12 -24.91
N THR A 69 -3.80 14.95 -25.27
CA THR A 69 -3.22 13.58 -25.22
C THR A 69 -2.68 13.24 -23.83
N ASP A 70 -2.79 11.99 -23.38
CA ASP A 70 -2.22 11.54 -22.09
C ASP A 70 -0.69 11.57 -22.09
N GLY A 71 -0.10 11.47 -23.28
CA GLY A 71 1.29 11.87 -23.50
C GLY A 71 1.55 13.31 -23.04
N ASP A 72 0.61 14.24 -23.27
CA ASP A 72 0.75 15.66 -22.92
C ASP A 72 0.54 15.96 -21.44
N LYS A 73 0.06 15.01 -20.60
CA LYS A 73 0.08 15.20 -19.14
C LYS A 73 1.50 15.50 -18.66
N TYR A 74 2.52 15.02 -19.39
CA TYR A 74 3.90 15.02 -18.92
C TYR A 74 4.97 15.20 -20.01
N TYR A 75 4.81 16.13 -20.98
CA TYR A 75 5.95 16.51 -21.86
C TYR A 75 6.53 17.90 -21.60
N LEU A 76 7.49 17.82 -20.68
CA LEU A 76 8.82 18.39 -20.78
C LEU A 76 9.44 18.16 -22.18
N GLN A 77 9.82 19.21 -22.92
CA GLN A 77 10.58 19.03 -24.17
C GLN A 77 12.00 18.57 -23.84
N HIS A 78 12.32 17.30 -24.12
CA HIS A 78 13.72 16.88 -24.28
C HIS A 78 14.29 17.56 -25.52
N ASP A 79 15.43 18.23 -25.38
CA ASP A 79 16.19 18.64 -26.56
C ASP A 79 16.51 17.40 -27.42
N ALA A 80 16.58 17.59 -28.74
CA ALA A 80 16.90 16.53 -29.70
C ALA A 80 18.33 15.95 -29.53
N THR A 81 19.10 16.39 -28.53
CA THR A 81 20.49 16.00 -28.31
C THR A 81 20.70 14.96 -27.20
N GLY A 82 19.64 14.51 -26.51
CA GLY A 82 19.74 13.37 -25.61
C GLY A 82 20.70 13.63 -24.44
N ASN A 83 20.39 14.63 -23.61
CA ASN A 83 21.20 14.90 -22.42
C ASN A 83 20.93 13.89 -21.30
N LYS A 84 21.81 12.90 -21.19
CA LYS A 84 21.85 11.89 -20.10
C LYS A 84 22.56 12.36 -18.83
N GLU A 85 22.95 13.64 -18.71
CA GLU A 85 23.77 14.11 -17.58
C GLU A 85 23.26 15.43 -16.98
N GLY A 86 22.56 15.30 -15.84
CA GLY A 86 22.71 16.10 -14.61
C GLY A 86 22.41 17.61 -14.58
N ASN A 87 22.53 18.39 -15.65
CA ASN A 87 22.62 19.86 -15.53
C ASN A 87 21.63 20.68 -16.36
N ASN A 88 20.76 20.07 -17.19
CA ASN A 88 19.86 20.80 -18.10
C ASN A 88 18.38 20.80 -17.68
N TRP A 89 18.09 20.60 -16.38
CA TRP A 89 16.72 20.68 -15.86
C TRP A 89 16.11 22.10 -15.88
N GLU A 90 16.81 23.11 -16.41
CA GLU A 90 16.36 24.52 -16.42
C GLU A 90 15.36 24.87 -17.55
N ASN A 91 15.09 23.96 -18.50
CA ASN A 91 14.23 24.22 -19.66
C ASN A 91 12.81 23.64 -19.56
N TYR A 92 12.36 23.23 -18.38
CA TYR A 92 11.02 22.64 -18.23
C TYR A 92 9.92 23.70 -18.23
N GLN A 93 9.10 23.65 -19.27
CA GLN A 93 7.88 24.41 -19.39
C GLN A 93 6.74 23.41 -19.52
N GLU A 94 5.82 23.37 -18.55
CA GLU A 94 4.57 22.61 -18.71
C GLU A 94 3.90 23.11 -20.01
N GLN A 95 3.53 22.20 -20.90
CA GLN A 95 2.83 22.54 -22.14
C GLN A 95 1.33 22.68 -21.88
N GLY A 96 0.64 23.39 -22.75
CA GLY A 96 -0.78 23.64 -22.60
C GLY A 96 -1.25 24.64 -23.64
N THR A 97 -2.54 24.60 -23.90
CA THR A 97 -3.18 25.45 -24.89
C THR A 97 -3.39 26.85 -24.35
N GLU A 98 -2.72 27.80 -24.99
CA GLU A 98 -2.91 29.22 -24.69
C GLU A 98 -4.10 29.75 -25.48
N VAL A 99 -5.05 30.34 -24.76
CA VAL A 99 -6.21 31.03 -25.33
C VAL A 99 -6.11 32.50 -24.98
N THR A 100 -6.10 33.34 -26.00
CA THR A 100 -6.02 34.79 -25.85
C THR A 100 -7.26 35.46 -26.40
N SER A 101 -7.88 36.33 -25.61
CA SER A 101 -8.96 37.20 -26.07
C SER A 101 -8.39 38.50 -26.63
N THR A 102 -8.81 38.88 -27.84
CA THR A 102 -8.43 40.14 -28.49
C THR A 102 -9.32 41.32 -28.08
N ALA A 103 -10.43 41.05 -27.38
CA ALA A 103 -11.42 42.04 -26.96
C ALA A 103 -11.49 42.14 -25.42
N GLU A 104 -10.86 43.17 -24.86
CA GLU A 104 -10.84 43.40 -23.40
C GLU A 104 -12.27 43.61 -22.86
N GLY A 105 -12.70 42.77 -21.91
CA GLY A 105 -13.88 42.97 -21.08
C GLY A 105 -15.24 42.92 -21.78
N LYS A 106 -15.34 42.40 -23.02
CA LYS A 106 -16.62 42.37 -23.78
C LYS A 106 -17.23 40.98 -23.95
N ASN A 107 -16.45 39.90 -23.97
CA ASN A 107 -16.90 38.51 -24.03
C ASN A 107 -16.00 37.63 -23.13
N GLY A 108 -16.56 36.66 -22.40
CA GLY A 108 -15.77 35.69 -21.63
C GLY A 108 -14.94 34.77 -22.53
N VAL A 109 -13.79 34.30 -22.04
CA VAL A 109 -12.96 33.29 -22.70
C VAL A 109 -13.66 31.95 -22.62
N TRP A 110 -13.72 31.20 -23.72
CA TRP A 110 -14.22 29.84 -23.68
C TRP A 110 -13.51 28.91 -24.65
N VAL A 111 -13.44 27.65 -24.24
CA VAL A 111 -12.96 26.51 -25.03
C VAL A 111 -14.07 25.48 -25.08
N GLN A 112 -14.38 24.96 -26.27
CA GLN A 112 -15.27 23.84 -26.47
C GLN A 112 -14.52 22.65 -27.07
N VAL A 113 -14.79 21.47 -26.50
CA VAL A 113 -14.35 20.17 -27.01
C VAL A 113 -15.56 19.44 -27.57
N ASP A 114 -15.48 19.00 -28.82
CA ASP A 114 -16.39 18.02 -29.44
C ASP A 114 -15.75 16.63 -29.37
N LEU A 115 -16.38 15.72 -28.62
CA LEU A 115 -15.93 14.33 -28.49
C LEU A 115 -16.27 13.46 -29.72
N GLY A 116 -16.98 14.01 -30.70
CA GLY A 116 -17.42 13.33 -31.93
C GLY A 116 -18.68 12.47 -31.76
N ALA A 117 -18.98 12.04 -30.53
CA ALA A 117 -20.19 11.30 -30.15
C ALA A 117 -20.59 11.65 -28.70
N SER A 118 -21.80 11.26 -28.30
CA SER A 118 -22.27 11.40 -26.92
C SER A 118 -21.76 10.25 -26.07
N TYR A 119 -21.29 10.56 -24.87
CA TYR A 119 -20.77 9.58 -23.92
C TYR A 119 -21.32 9.84 -22.50
N PRO A 120 -21.47 8.80 -21.67
CA PRO A 120 -21.69 8.95 -20.23
C PRO A 120 -20.43 9.51 -19.56
N LEU A 121 -20.44 10.80 -19.23
CA LEU A 121 -19.34 11.46 -18.53
C LEU A 121 -19.48 11.29 -17.02
N GLU A 122 -18.38 11.16 -16.29
CA GLU A 122 -18.39 11.03 -14.82
C GLU A 122 -17.61 12.15 -14.13
N VAL A 123 -16.42 12.50 -14.64
CA VAL A 123 -15.54 13.50 -14.02
C VAL A 123 -14.89 14.37 -15.10
N ILE A 124 -14.75 15.66 -14.83
CA ILE A 124 -13.91 16.58 -15.60
C ILE A 124 -12.79 17.09 -14.68
N ASN A 125 -11.54 16.99 -15.12
CA ASN A 125 -10.41 17.69 -14.51
C ASN A 125 -10.09 18.94 -15.32
N LEU A 126 -9.89 20.07 -14.65
CA LEU A 126 -9.44 21.30 -15.30
C LEU A 126 -8.25 21.87 -14.52
N LYS A 127 -7.10 21.97 -15.18
CA LYS A 127 -5.88 22.62 -14.67
C LYS A 127 -5.58 23.87 -15.50
N ARG A 128 -5.34 25.01 -14.85
CA ARG A 128 -5.13 26.30 -15.54
C ARG A 128 -3.86 26.99 -15.06
N GLN A 129 -3.30 27.86 -15.90
CA GLN A 129 -2.24 28.80 -15.54
C GLN A 129 -2.61 30.24 -16.01
N VAL A 130 -2.49 31.23 -15.12
CA VAL A 130 -2.56 32.66 -15.43
C VAL A 130 -1.21 33.25 -15.08
N TYR A 131 -0.54 33.88 -16.06
CA TYR A 131 0.79 34.44 -15.85
C TYR A 131 0.73 35.76 -15.08
N ASP A 132 1.40 35.81 -13.92
CA ASP A 132 1.84 37.04 -13.26
C ASP A 132 3.19 36.77 -12.53
N GLY A 133 4.31 37.09 -13.19
CA GLY A 133 5.67 36.99 -12.63
C GLY A 133 6.47 35.72 -12.99
N GLN A 134 7.82 35.78 -12.87
CA GLN A 134 8.74 34.67 -13.17
C GLN A 134 8.86 33.67 -12.01
N ALA A 135 8.76 32.38 -12.32
CA ALA A 135 9.10 31.30 -11.38
C ALA A 135 10.63 31.26 -11.16
N THR A 136 11.07 31.23 -9.90
CA THR A 136 12.47 30.97 -9.55
C THR A 136 12.60 29.51 -9.15
N ILE A 137 13.28 28.73 -10.00
CA ILE A 137 13.53 27.30 -9.84
C ILE A 137 14.65 27.11 -8.80
N GLY A 138 14.43 26.27 -7.80
CA GLY A 138 15.46 25.80 -6.88
C GLY A 138 15.36 24.28 -6.77
N ASN A 139 16.48 23.57 -6.97
CA ASN A 139 16.51 22.12 -6.94
C ASN A 139 16.33 21.54 -5.54
N GLY A 140 15.67 20.37 -5.53
CA GLY A 140 15.34 19.54 -4.38
C GLY A 140 16.52 19.35 -3.44
N ASN A 141 16.32 19.80 -2.20
CA ASN A 141 17.25 19.56 -1.12
C ASN A 141 16.58 18.70 -0.04
N PRO A 142 17.10 17.48 0.24
CA PRO A 142 16.59 16.60 1.29
C PRO A 142 16.79 17.15 2.72
N SER A 143 17.47 18.29 2.90
CA SER A 143 17.66 18.95 4.22
C SER A 143 16.43 19.67 4.79
N GLY A 144 15.22 19.41 4.27
CA GLY A 144 13.97 19.97 4.82
C GLY A 144 13.78 21.46 4.56
N GLN A 145 14.47 22.03 3.56
CA GLN A 145 14.39 23.46 3.22
C GLN A 145 13.70 23.77 1.88
N GLY A 146 13.14 22.76 1.20
CA GLY A 146 12.38 22.96 -0.03
C GLY A 146 11.12 23.80 0.22
N LYS A 147 11.08 25.02 -0.32
CA LYS A 147 9.83 25.78 -0.43
C LYS A 147 9.12 25.31 -1.71
N ARG A 148 7.90 24.78 -1.59
CA ARG A 148 6.99 24.57 -2.73
C ARG A 148 7.01 25.80 -3.63
N LEU A 149 7.01 25.61 -4.95
CA LEU A 149 6.82 26.71 -5.89
C LEU A 149 5.56 27.48 -5.52
N LYS A 150 5.69 28.80 -5.37
CA LYS A 150 4.54 29.70 -5.29
C LYS A 150 4.05 29.98 -6.70
N GLY A 151 3.33 29.05 -7.30
CA GLY A 151 2.43 29.38 -8.40
C GLY A 151 1.38 30.37 -7.89
N THR A 152 1.06 31.41 -8.65
CA THR A 152 -0.08 32.27 -8.34
C THR A 152 -1.34 31.42 -8.47
N LYS A 153 -1.99 31.11 -7.36
CA LYS A 153 -3.25 30.35 -7.35
C LYS A 153 -4.28 31.07 -8.23
N ILE A 154 -4.97 30.31 -9.07
CA ILE A 154 -6.04 30.84 -9.91
C ILE A 154 -7.36 30.60 -9.21
N SER A 155 -8.18 31.64 -9.20
CA SER A 155 -9.55 31.54 -8.75
C SER A 155 -10.42 30.97 -9.88
N TYR A 156 -11.32 30.05 -9.56
CA TYR A 156 -12.40 29.60 -10.45
C TYR A 156 -13.61 30.55 -10.45
N LYS A 157 -13.42 31.78 -9.97
CA LYS A 157 -14.43 32.84 -10.08
C LYS A 157 -14.72 33.18 -11.54
N ASN A 158 -16.00 33.44 -11.83
CA ASN A 158 -16.49 33.74 -13.18
C ASN A 158 -16.16 32.62 -14.18
N THR A 159 -16.28 31.36 -13.73
CA THR A 159 -16.06 30.16 -14.53
C THR A 159 -17.36 29.34 -14.58
N ALA A 160 -17.69 28.78 -15.74
CA ALA A 160 -18.77 27.80 -15.87
C ALA A 160 -18.33 26.63 -16.76
N ILE A 161 -18.75 25.43 -16.41
CA ILE A 161 -18.57 24.23 -17.23
C ILE A 161 -19.95 23.76 -17.66
N VAL A 162 -20.19 23.77 -18.96
CA VAL A 162 -21.46 23.39 -19.58
C VAL A 162 -21.21 22.20 -20.48
N ILE A 163 -22.04 21.17 -20.37
CA ILE A 163 -22.01 19.97 -21.20
C ILE A 163 -23.32 19.86 -21.96
N GLY A 164 -23.33 19.30 -23.16
CA GLY A 164 -24.53 19.13 -23.98
C GLY A 164 -24.32 18.19 -25.16
N ASN A 165 -25.39 17.93 -25.91
CA ASN A 165 -25.37 17.10 -27.12
C ASN A 165 -25.52 17.93 -28.39
N GLU A 166 -25.96 19.19 -28.27
CA GLU A 166 -25.99 20.14 -29.39
C GLU A 166 -24.75 21.05 -29.38
N GLU A 167 -24.25 21.39 -30.57
CA GLU A 167 -23.01 22.18 -30.73
C GLU A 167 -23.12 23.60 -30.13
N ASP A 168 -24.32 24.17 -30.15
CA ASP A 168 -24.64 25.47 -29.57
C ASP A 168 -24.92 25.41 -28.06
N LEU A 169 -25.01 24.20 -27.50
CA LEU A 169 -25.40 23.89 -26.12
C LEU A 169 -26.81 24.38 -25.76
N SER A 170 -27.74 24.37 -26.71
CA SER A 170 -29.15 24.70 -26.43
C SER A 170 -29.79 23.75 -25.39
N ASP A 171 -29.29 22.51 -25.32
CA ASP A 171 -29.62 21.46 -24.36
C ASP A 171 -28.70 21.45 -23.12
N GLY A 172 -27.84 22.46 -23.00
CA GLY A 172 -26.71 22.49 -22.09
C GLY A 172 -27.09 22.31 -20.61
N GLN A 173 -26.37 21.41 -19.95
CA GLN A 173 -26.40 21.20 -18.51
C GLN A 173 -25.16 21.78 -17.85
N ILE A 174 -25.34 22.38 -16.68
CA ILE A 174 -24.24 22.97 -15.92
C ILE A 174 -23.64 21.90 -14.99
N VAL A 175 -22.31 21.75 -15.06
CA VAL A 175 -21.49 20.92 -14.15
C VAL A 175 -20.87 21.77 -13.06
N TYR A 176 -20.45 22.99 -13.41
CA TYR A 176 -19.90 23.97 -12.47
C TYR A 176 -20.33 25.38 -12.87
N TYR A 177 -20.62 26.22 -11.88
CA TYR A 177 -20.96 27.62 -12.09
C TYR A 177 -20.54 28.48 -10.89
N GLU A 178 -19.67 29.46 -11.14
CA GLU A 178 -19.29 30.44 -10.13
C GLU A 178 -19.17 31.85 -10.66
N GLY A 179 -19.69 32.82 -9.89
CA GLY A 179 -19.68 34.23 -10.26
C GLY A 179 -20.73 34.55 -11.33
N ASN A 180 -20.36 35.39 -12.31
CA ASN A 180 -21.25 35.80 -13.41
C ASN A 180 -20.60 35.58 -14.81
N PRO A 181 -20.16 34.35 -15.15
CA PRO A 181 -19.70 34.06 -16.51
C PRO A 181 -20.86 34.21 -17.50
N THR A 182 -20.56 34.66 -18.72
CA THR A 182 -21.52 34.70 -19.82
C THR A 182 -21.85 33.26 -20.26
N LEU A 183 -23.11 32.86 -20.09
CA LEU A 183 -23.62 31.53 -20.49
C LEU A 183 -24.12 31.53 -21.95
N PRO A 184 -24.18 30.37 -22.61
CA PRO A 184 -24.78 30.26 -23.94
C PRO A 184 -26.30 30.49 -23.90
N ASP A 185 -26.84 30.95 -25.03
CA ASP A 185 -28.27 31.18 -25.20
C ASP A 185 -29.05 29.88 -24.96
N GLY A 186 -30.09 29.93 -24.11
CA GLY A 186 -30.92 28.77 -23.77
C GLY A 186 -30.54 28.06 -22.47
N VAL A 187 -29.29 28.18 -22.01
CA VAL A 187 -28.84 27.58 -20.74
C VAL A 187 -29.30 28.44 -19.56
N LYS A 188 -30.14 27.85 -18.68
CA LYS A 188 -30.65 28.54 -17.50
C LYS A 188 -29.61 28.59 -16.39
N GLN A 189 -29.40 29.77 -15.84
CA GLN A 189 -28.58 29.97 -14.65
C GLN A 189 -29.21 29.25 -13.44
N PRO A 190 -28.44 28.50 -12.64
CA PRO A 190 -28.92 27.83 -11.44
C PRO A 190 -29.16 28.85 -10.32
N GLU A 191 -30.16 28.60 -9.47
CA GLU A 191 -30.54 29.51 -8.37
C GLU A 191 -29.46 29.65 -7.28
N ASN A 192 -28.55 28.67 -7.17
CA ASN A 192 -27.46 28.66 -6.19
C ASN A 192 -26.11 28.93 -6.88
N VAL A 193 -25.43 29.97 -6.40
CA VAL A 193 -24.05 30.34 -6.77
C VAL A 193 -23.09 29.66 -5.80
N SER A 194 -21.97 29.14 -6.33
CA SER A 194 -20.95 28.49 -5.53
C SER A 194 -20.19 29.49 -4.64
N LYS A 195 -19.22 29.00 -3.86
CA LYS A 195 -18.21 29.89 -3.25
C LYS A 195 -16.96 29.84 -4.13
N PRO A 196 -16.19 30.95 -4.24
CA PRO A 196 -15.01 30.96 -5.07
C PRO A 196 -14.04 29.88 -4.61
N TYR A 197 -13.70 28.97 -5.51
CA TYR A 197 -12.65 27.98 -5.28
C TYR A 197 -11.31 28.53 -5.78
N GLU A 198 -10.25 28.28 -5.02
CA GLU A 198 -8.88 28.61 -5.41
C GLU A 198 -8.09 27.31 -5.55
N GLU A 199 -7.38 27.19 -6.67
CA GLU A 199 -6.63 25.99 -7.03
C GLU A 199 -5.60 25.58 -5.95
N ALA A 200 -5.52 24.29 -5.67
CA ALA A 200 -4.35 23.62 -5.11
C ALA A 200 -3.63 22.91 -6.26
N MET A 201 -2.30 22.71 -6.16
CA MET A 201 -1.52 22.08 -7.23
C MET A 201 -2.13 20.72 -7.63
N GLY A 202 -2.58 20.59 -8.90
CA GLY A 202 -3.28 19.40 -9.43
C GLY A 202 -4.46 19.68 -10.35
N GLY A 203 -4.91 20.93 -10.47
CA GLY A 203 -6.17 21.25 -11.13
C GLY A 203 -7.36 21.10 -10.19
N GLN A 204 -8.56 21.20 -10.74
CA GLN A 204 -9.79 21.01 -10.00
C GLN A 204 -10.66 19.93 -10.66
N TRP A 205 -11.15 19.03 -9.81
CA TRP A 205 -12.01 17.92 -10.17
C TRP A 205 -13.49 18.32 -10.05
N PHE A 206 -14.24 18.09 -11.12
CA PHE A 206 -15.66 18.42 -11.25
C PHE A 206 -16.45 17.14 -11.53
N TYR A 207 -17.36 16.78 -10.63
CA TYR A 207 -18.11 15.52 -10.67
C TYR A 207 -19.51 15.74 -11.25
N MET A 208 -20.08 14.74 -11.92
CA MET A 208 -21.37 14.85 -12.64
C MET A 208 -22.63 14.94 -11.76
N ASP A 209 -22.55 15.48 -10.54
CA ASP A 209 -23.69 15.92 -9.74
C ASP A 209 -23.57 17.40 -9.36
N TYR A 210 -24.34 18.24 -10.05
CA TYR A 210 -24.36 19.68 -9.77
C TYR A 210 -24.95 20.00 -8.38
N ALA A 211 -25.77 19.11 -7.81
CA ALA A 211 -26.38 19.31 -6.49
C ALA A 211 -25.37 19.14 -5.34
N ASN A 212 -24.24 18.47 -5.57
CA ASN A 212 -23.21 18.25 -4.55
C ASN A 212 -22.19 19.40 -4.52
N LYS A 213 -22.20 20.22 -3.45
CA LYS A 213 -21.17 21.25 -3.16
C LYS A 213 -20.68 22.00 -4.41
N ASN A 214 -21.62 22.41 -5.26
CA ASN A 214 -21.37 23.15 -6.51
C ASN A 214 -20.60 22.38 -7.59
N GLY A 215 -20.74 21.05 -7.68
CA GLY A 215 -20.01 20.19 -8.62
C GLY A 215 -18.59 19.82 -8.19
N LEU A 216 -18.15 20.26 -6.99
CA LEU A 216 -16.79 20.01 -6.47
C LEU A 216 -16.74 18.86 -5.46
N GLY A 217 -17.89 18.36 -5.01
CA GLY A 217 -17.94 17.22 -4.10
C GLY A 217 -17.86 15.92 -4.90
N ALA A 218 -16.96 15.02 -4.52
CA ALA A 218 -16.96 13.67 -5.06
C ALA A 218 -18.31 12.98 -4.84
N THR A 219 -18.79 12.30 -5.88
CA THR A 219 -20.07 11.59 -5.93
C THR A 219 -19.87 10.08 -5.83
N GLU A 220 -20.96 9.32 -5.76
CA GLU A 220 -20.92 7.87 -5.90
C GLU A 220 -20.37 7.45 -7.28
N LEU A 221 -19.75 6.27 -7.36
CA LEU A 221 -19.25 5.68 -8.61
C LEU A 221 -20.39 5.49 -9.61
N GLY A 222 -20.17 5.84 -10.87
CA GLY A 222 -21.17 5.69 -11.94
C GLY A 222 -22.22 6.79 -12.00
N THR A 223 -22.08 7.85 -11.17
CA THR A 223 -22.93 9.05 -11.32
C THR A 223 -22.53 9.77 -12.60
N THR A 224 -23.30 9.58 -13.68
CA THR A 224 -22.94 10.09 -15.01
C THR A 224 -23.94 11.08 -15.59
N LYS A 225 -23.48 11.85 -16.60
CA LYS A 225 -24.31 12.67 -17.49
C LYS A 225 -23.89 12.45 -18.92
N GLU A 226 -24.85 12.21 -19.82
CA GLU A 226 -24.57 12.09 -21.24
C GLU A 226 -24.26 13.45 -21.89
N ALA A 227 -23.13 13.52 -22.59
CA ALA A 227 -22.78 14.68 -23.40
C ALA A 227 -21.79 14.35 -24.52
N ARG A 228 -21.83 15.17 -25.57
CA ARG A 228 -20.86 15.18 -26.69
C ARG A 228 -19.96 16.40 -26.66
N TYR A 229 -20.53 17.54 -26.31
CA TYR A 229 -19.86 18.83 -26.29
C TYR A 229 -19.62 19.27 -24.85
N ILE A 230 -18.39 19.66 -24.56
CA ILE A 230 -17.98 20.21 -23.27
C ILE A 230 -17.43 21.59 -23.52
N ARG A 231 -17.98 22.62 -22.85
CA ARG A 231 -17.50 23.99 -22.97
C ARG A 231 -17.17 24.59 -21.62
N VAL A 232 -15.94 25.06 -21.49
CA VAL A 232 -15.43 25.75 -20.32
C VAL A 232 -15.43 27.25 -20.59
N TYR A 233 -16.20 28.00 -19.83
CA TYR A 233 -16.26 29.45 -19.83
C TYR A 233 -15.44 30.01 -18.67
N THR A 234 -14.66 31.06 -18.89
CA THR A 234 -13.91 31.79 -17.86
C THR A 234 -13.76 33.26 -18.22
N GLU A 235 -13.77 34.17 -17.26
CA GLU A 235 -13.41 35.58 -17.54
C GLU A 235 -11.91 35.70 -17.85
N ASN A 236 -11.55 36.52 -18.85
CA ASN A 236 -10.13 36.83 -19.11
C ASN A 236 -9.63 37.81 -18.03
N PRO A 237 -8.57 37.50 -17.26
CA PRO A 237 -7.94 38.51 -16.42
C PRO A 237 -7.49 39.68 -17.29
N LYS A 238 -7.69 40.92 -16.82
CA LYS A 238 -7.33 42.12 -17.59
C LYS A 238 -5.84 42.08 -17.97
N GLY A 239 -5.56 42.02 -19.27
CA GLY A 239 -4.20 42.08 -19.80
C GLY A 239 -3.39 40.78 -19.72
N ALA A 240 -4.01 39.64 -19.36
CA ALA A 240 -3.32 38.34 -19.30
C ALA A 240 -3.84 37.36 -20.36
N ALA A 241 -2.98 36.42 -20.75
CA ALA A 241 -3.39 35.21 -21.45
C ALA A 241 -3.79 34.13 -20.42
N VAL A 242 -4.83 33.35 -20.72
CA VAL A 242 -5.17 32.16 -19.92
C VAL A 242 -4.61 30.95 -20.65
N LYS A 243 -3.81 30.15 -19.94
CA LYS A 243 -3.32 28.88 -20.45
C LYS A 243 -4.09 27.74 -19.80
N PHE A 244 -4.72 26.91 -20.61
CA PHE A 244 -5.32 25.66 -20.19
C PHE A 244 -4.23 24.59 -20.25
N MET A 245 -3.90 24.04 -19.08
CA MET A 245 -2.81 23.07 -18.93
C MET A 245 -3.32 21.64 -19.13
N GLU A 246 -4.52 21.37 -18.64
CA GLU A 246 -5.17 20.07 -18.75
C GLU A 246 -6.69 20.26 -18.78
N LEU A 247 -7.35 19.53 -19.67
CA LEU A 247 -8.81 19.32 -19.63
C LEU A 247 -9.08 17.82 -19.78
N GLY A 248 -9.00 17.09 -18.66
CA GLY A 248 -9.31 15.67 -18.63
C GLY A 248 -10.83 15.46 -18.63
N ILE A 249 -11.34 14.68 -19.59
CA ILE A 249 -12.77 14.39 -19.72
C ILE A 249 -12.96 12.88 -19.55
N TYR A 250 -13.31 12.48 -18.33
CA TYR A 250 -13.39 11.08 -17.95
C TYR A 250 -14.82 10.56 -18.06
N GLY A 251 -15.01 9.52 -18.88
CA GLY A 251 -16.30 8.90 -19.14
C GLY A 251 -16.16 7.49 -19.69
N TYR A 252 -17.31 6.88 -19.96
CA TYR A 252 -17.40 5.49 -20.45
C TYR A 252 -17.57 5.48 -21.96
N GLU A 253 -16.95 4.52 -22.64
CA GLU A 253 -17.19 4.34 -24.08
C GLU A 253 -18.62 3.87 -24.36
N ASN A 254 -19.20 3.07 -23.47
CA ASN A 254 -20.57 2.57 -23.56
C ASN A 254 -21.30 2.71 -22.22
N GLU A 255 -22.61 2.94 -22.27
CA GLU A 255 -23.47 3.00 -21.07
C GLU A 255 -23.43 1.70 -20.23
N GLN A 256 -23.16 0.56 -20.87
CA GLN A 256 -23.05 -0.75 -20.20
C GLN A 256 -21.78 -0.90 -19.35
N ASP A 257 -20.76 -0.07 -19.60
CA ASP A 257 -19.49 -0.09 -18.88
C ASP A 257 -19.54 0.79 -17.62
N VAL A 258 -20.62 1.57 -17.43
CA VAL A 258 -20.82 2.42 -16.26
C VAL A 258 -20.77 1.55 -15.00
N GLN A 259 -19.81 1.87 -14.14
CA GLN A 259 -19.53 1.09 -12.95
C GLN A 259 -20.46 1.45 -11.80
N SER A 260 -20.74 0.48 -10.93
CA SER A 260 -21.32 0.70 -9.62
C SER A 260 -20.47 -0.01 -8.56
N GLN A 261 -20.58 0.43 -7.30
CA GLN A 261 -19.92 -0.23 -6.19
C GLN A 261 -20.93 -0.60 -5.11
N ASP A 262 -21.19 -1.91 -4.98
CA ASP A 262 -22.04 -2.48 -3.95
C ASP A 262 -21.18 -3.24 -2.94
N GLY A 263 -20.93 -2.63 -1.78
CA GLY A 263 -20.11 -3.24 -0.71
C GLY A 263 -18.60 -3.13 -0.96
N PRO A 264 -17.78 -3.89 -0.21
CA PRO A 264 -16.33 -3.78 -0.29
C PRO A 264 -15.75 -4.51 -1.52
N ARG A 265 -14.68 -3.95 -2.10
CA ARG A 265 -13.86 -4.57 -3.17
C ARG A 265 -13.16 -5.85 -2.70
N ARG A 266 -12.95 -5.97 -1.39
CA ARG A 266 -12.37 -7.14 -0.72
C ARG A 266 -12.90 -7.22 0.71
N VAL A 267 -13.22 -8.43 1.15
CA VAL A 267 -13.44 -8.72 2.58
C VAL A 267 -12.08 -9.01 3.23
N ILE A 268 -11.79 -8.38 4.37
CA ILE A 268 -10.57 -8.62 5.15
C ILE A 268 -10.99 -8.89 6.59
N ASP A 269 -10.89 -10.15 6.98
CA ASP A 269 -11.18 -10.67 8.31
C ASP A 269 -10.31 -11.90 8.59
N ASN A 270 -10.64 -12.68 9.62
CA ASN A 270 -9.87 -13.85 10.00
C ASN A 270 -10.01 -15.02 9.00
N GLU A 271 -11.15 -15.12 8.30
CA GLU A 271 -11.39 -16.13 7.25
C GLU A 271 -10.80 -15.69 5.90
N HIS A 272 -10.65 -14.38 5.70
CA HIS A 272 -10.08 -13.76 4.52
C HIS A 272 -8.85 -12.90 4.88
N PRO A 273 -7.79 -13.51 5.46
CA PRO A 273 -6.60 -12.77 5.82
C PRO A 273 -5.90 -12.28 4.55
N MET A 274 -5.14 -11.19 4.69
CA MET A 274 -4.49 -10.53 3.56
C MET A 274 -2.99 -10.40 3.79
N MET A 275 -2.20 -10.81 2.79
CA MET A 275 -0.79 -10.47 2.69
C MET A 275 -0.61 -9.33 1.68
N ILE A 276 0.09 -8.27 2.08
CA ILE A 276 0.47 -7.18 1.18
C ILE A 276 1.85 -7.50 0.65
N ALA A 277 1.98 -7.75 -0.66
CA ALA A 277 3.24 -8.01 -1.33
C ALA A 277 3.86 -6.68 -1.82
N THR A 278 4.78 -6.15 -1.04
CA THR A 278 5.34 -4.81 -1.27
C THR A 278 6.36 -4.78 -2.41
N ALA A 279 6.25 -3.77 -3.26
CA ALA A 279 7.05 -3.54 -4.46
C ALA A 279 7.52 -2.07 -4.50
N TYR A 280 8.83 -1.83 -4.34
CA TYR A 280 9.39 -0.47 -4.30
C TYR A 280 9.79 -0.01 -5.69
N SER A 281 9.44 1.24 -6.04
CA SER A 281 10.00 1.95 -7.19
C SER A 281 11.51 1.83 -7.19
N ASN A 282 12.08 1.50 -8.35
CA ASN A 282 13.51 1.67 -8.56
C ASN A 282 13.85 3.18 -8.63
N ASP A 283 15.14 3.47 -8.57
CA ASP A 283 15.73 4.81 -8.53
C ASP A 283 15.88 5.44 -9.95
N VAL A 284 15.11 5.00 -10.97
CA VAL A 284 15.33 5.34 -12.40
C VAL A 284 14.07 5.53 -13.26
N TYR A 285 12.92 5.88 -12.69
CA TYR A 285 11.69 6.05 -13.47
C TYR A 285 11.71 7.34 -14.31
N GLU A 286 11.40 7.24 -15.60
CA GLU A 286 11.22 8.38 -16.51
C GLU A 286 9.75 8.48 -16.94
N ILE A 287 9.19 9.69 -16.95
CA ILE A 287 7.80 9.85 -17.39
C ILE A 287 7.71 9.62 -18.90
N GLY A 288 6.69 8.89 -19.33
CA GLY A 288 6.45 8.56 -20.75
C GLY A 288 7.33 7.43 -21.29
N GLN A 289 8.06 6.72 -20.44
CA GLN A 289 8.80 5.51 -20.84
C GLN A 289 7.85 4.42 -21.34
N GLU A 290 8.21 3.73 -22.43
CA GLU A 290 7.39 2.66 -23.02
C GLU A 290 7.37 1.40 -22.14
N GLU A 291 8.49 1.07 -21.49
CA GLU A 291 8.62 -0.09 -20.62
C GLU A 291 8.00 0.20 -19.23
N GLY A 292 7.39 -0.82 -18.63
CA GLY A 292 6.84 -0.75 -17.27
C GLY A 292 7.85 -0.22 -16.23
N PRO A 293 7.37 0.34 -15.10
CA PRO A 293 8.27 0.79 -14.05
C PRO A 293 9.12 -0.37 -13.53
N GLU A 294 10.45 -0.22 -13.63
CA GLU A 294 11.35 -1.14 -12.92
C GLU A 294 11.20 -0.92 -11.42
N LEU A 295 11.14 -2.04 -10.69
CA LEU A 295 11.09 -2.07 -9.24
C LEU A 295 12.45 -2.51 -8.69
N GLN A 296 12.70 -2.20 -7.42
CA GLN A 296 13.93 -2.61 -6.74
C GLN A 296 14.17 -4.12 -6.86
N GLY A 297 15.45 -4.50 -6.92
CA GLY A 297 15.86 -5.89 -7.12
C GLY A 297 15.58 -6.43 -8.52
N SER A 298 15.48 -5.55 -9.53
CA SER A 298 15.14 -5.92 -10.92
C SER A 298 13.81 -6.66 -11.03
N ASN A 299 12.85 -6.24 -10.21
CA ASN A 299 11.49 -6.75 -10.23
C ASN A 299 10.62 -5.92 -11.19
N THR A 300 9.50 -6.49 -11.63
CA THR A 300 8.45 -5.79 -12.39
C THR A 300 7.09 -6.00 -11.72
N VAL A 301 6.10 -5.15 -12.01
CA VAL A 301 4.77 -5.22 -11.38
C VAL A 301 4.10 -6.57 -11.66
N ASP A 302 4.04 -6.95 -12.93
CA ASP A 302 3.50 -8.24 -13.39
C ASP A 302 4.34 -9.42 -12.86
N GLY A 303 5.66 -9.29 -12.84
CA GLY A 303 6.57 -10.33 -12.38
C GLY A 303 6.42 -10.61 -10.88
N ARG A 304 6.21 -9.57 -10.06
CA ARG A 304 5.91 -9.75 -8.63
C ARG A 304 4.57 -10.41 -8.39
N TRP A 305 3.54 -10.05 -9.16
CA TRP A 305 2.24 -10.73 -9.10
C TRP A 305 2.35 -12.21 -9.48
N ASN A 306 3.06 -12.50 -10.57
CA ASN A 306 3.26 -13.86 -11.07
C ASN A 306 4.14 -14.73 -10.16
N ALA A 307 4.93 -14.11 -9.28
CA ALA A 307 5.69 -14.83 -8.26
C ALA A 307 4.83 -15.30 -7.08
N ILE A 308 3.62 -14.75 -6.88
CA ILE A 308 2.70 -15.20 -5.81
C ILE A 308 2.10 -16.54 -6.21
N PRO A 309 2.15 -17.58 -5.35
CA PRO A 309 1.51 -18.87 -5.61
C PRO A 309 0.01 -18.72 -5.91
N ASP A 310 -0.49 -19.46 -6.90
CA ASP A 310 -1.88 -19.33 -7.36
C ASP A 310 -2.91 -19.53 -6.23
N ASP A 311 -2.65 -20.46 -5.31
CA ASP A 311 -3.50 -20.75 -4.15
C ASP A 311 -3.58 -19.61 -3.13
N LEU A 312 -2.68 -18.62 -3.22
CA LEU A 312 -2.63 -17.47 -2.31
C LEU A 312 -2.97 -16.14 -3.00
N LYS A 313 -3.19 -16.12 -4.32
CA LYS A 313 -3.48 -14.87 -5.05
C LYS A 313 -4.71 -14.15 -4.52
N GLU A 314 -5.77 -14.89 -4.17
CA GLU A 314 -6.99 -14.31 -3.59
C GLU A 314 -6.73 -13.62 -2.25
N ASN A 315 -5.73 -14.07 -1.48
CA ASN A 315 -5.33 -13.51 -0.19
C ASN A 315 -4.20 -12.47 -0.30
N ASN A 316 -3.78 -12.09 -1.52
CA ASN A 316 -2.70 -11.13 -1.72
C ASN A 316 -3.14 -9.86 -2.44
N VAL A 317 -2.46 -8.76 -2.13
CA VAL A 317 -2.54 -7.46 -2.83
C VAL A 317 -1.13 -6.94 -3.06
N LEU A 318 -0.84 -6.39 -4.23
CA LEU A 318 0.43 -5.70 -4.47
C LEU A 318 0.42 -4.31 -3.83
N LEU A 319 1.48 -3.90 -3.14
CA LEU A 319 1.69 -2.50 -2.74
C LEU A 319 2.74 -1.86 -3.63
N LEU A 320 2.33 -0.88 -4.43
CA LEU A 320 3.25 -0.07 -5.23
C LEU A 320 3.77 1.11 -4.39
N HIS A 321 5.03 1.01 -3.96
CA HIS A 321 5.67 1.93 -3.03
C HIS A 321 6.62 2.89 -3.75
N THR A 322 6.48 4.20 -3.54
CA THR A 322 7.23 5.22 -4.30
C THR A 322 8.71 5.35 -3.93
N ASN A 323 9.14 4.79 -2.79
CA ASN A 323 10.55 4.75 -2.38
C ASN A 323 11.24 6.13 -2.49
N ASN A 324 12.32 6.25 -3.27
CA ASN A 324 13.12 7.45 -3.43
C ASN A 324 12.71 8.26 -4.66
N LEU A 325 11.53 8.04 -5.25
CA LEU A 325 11.10 8.71 -6.49
C LEU A 325 11.24 10.25 -6.38
N ARG A 326 11.08 10.81 -5.17
CA ARG A 326 11.30 12.24 -4.89
C ARG A 326 12.72 12.74 -5.17
N GLN A 327 13.74 11.89 -5.01
CA GLN A 327 15.14 12.26 -5.23
C GLN A 327 15.47 12.43 -6.72
N PHE A 328 14.60 11.94 -7.61
CA PHE A 328 14.74 12.02 -9.06
C PHE A 328 13.68 12.93 -9.70
N ALA A 329 12.58 13.20 -9.00
CA ALA A 329 11.57 14.15 -9.43
C ALA A 329 12.01 15.58 -9.12
N PRO A 330 12.09 16.48 -10.12
CA PRO A 330 12.27 17.90 -9.86
C PRO A 330 11.12 18.45 -9.01
N ASP A 331 11.44 19.35 -8.08
CA ASP A 331 10.49 19.89 -7.09
C ASP A 331 9.21 20.52 -7.69
N HIS A 332 9.24 20.90 -8.97
CA HIS A 332 8.12 21.54 -9.67
C HIS A 332 7.19 20.56 -10.41
N ILE A 333 7.60 19.30 -10.55
CA ILE A 333 6.83 18.23 -11.23
C ILE A 333 6.73 16.96 -10.38
N GLY A 334 6.89 17.06 -9.05
CA GLY A 334 6.77 15.91 -8.14
C GLY A 334 5.42 15.18 -8.26
N GLN A 335 4.33 15.94 -8.39
CA GLN A 335 3.00 15.38 -8.61
C GLN A 335 2.93 14.54 -9.90
N ALA A 336 3.51 15.04 -10.99
CA ALA A 336 3.53 14.35 -12.28
C ALA A 336 4.27 13.02 -12.21
N TYR A 337 5.43 12.99 -11.56
CA TYR A 337 6.18 11.76 -11.32
C TYR A 337 5.39 10.75 -10.48
N LEU A 338 4.72 11.22 -9.41
CA LEU A 338 3.89 10.36 -8.57
C LEU A 338 2.75 9.73 -9.36
N GLN A 339 2.03 10.54 -10.15
CA GLN A 339 0.87 10.10 -10.91
C GLN A 339 1.29 9.13 -12.03
N ALA A 340 2.27 9.50 -12.85
CA ALA A 340 2.76 8.66 -13.95
C ALA A 340 3.25 7.29 -13.47
N PHE A 341 4.04 7.24 -12.39
CA PHE A 341 4.55 5.99 -11.83
C PHE A 341 3.42 5.07 -11.38
N HIS A 342 2.43 5.61 -10.65
CA HIS A 342 1.30 4.81 -10.19
C HIS A 342 0.34 4.43 -11.32
N GLU A 343 0.01 5.33 -12.25
CA GLU A 343 -0.85 5.04 -13.41
C GLU A 343 -0.26 3.91 -14.26
N HIS A 344 1.04 3.96 -14.55
CA HIS A 344 1.71 2.89 -15.31
C HIS A 344 1.66 1.56 -14.56
N GLY A 345 1.91 1.55 -13.25
CA GLY A 345 1.82 0.34 -12.44
C GLY A 345 0.38 -0.20 -12.30
N LEU A 346 -0.61 0.69 -12.15
CA LEU A 346 -2.04 0.37 -12.10
C LEU A 346 -2.51 -0.30 -13.40
N GLN A 347 -2.14 0.28 -14.54
CA GLN A 347 -2.46 -0.26 -15.86
C GLN A 347 -1.91 -1.68 -16.04
N ILE A 348 -0.63 -1.90 -15.72
CA ILE A 348 -0.02 -3.24 -15.79
C ILE A 348 -0.74 -4.21 -14.82
N ALA A 349 -1.00 -3.80 -13.59
CA ALA A 349 -1.72 -4.62 -12.64
C ALA A 349 -3.13 -4.98 -13.13
N TYR A 350 -3.83 -4.04 -13.77
CA TYR A 350 -5.17 -4.25 -14.32
C TYR A 350 -5.18 -5.24 -15.49
N GLU A 351 -4.18 -5.15 -16.38
CA GLU A 351 -3.96 -6.12 -17.46
C GLU A 351 -3.71 -7.53 -16.94
N GLN A 352 -3.01 -7.66 -15.81
CA GLN A 352 -2.75 -8.94 -15.13
C GLN A 352 -3.91 -9.43 -14.24
N GLY A 353 -4.96 -8.63 -14.06
CA GLY A 353 -6.01 -8.91 -13.07
C GLY A 353 -5.50 -8.92 -11.62
N ALA A 354 -4.40 -8.24 -11.34
CA ALA A 354 -3.75 -8.19 -10.03
C ALA A 354 -4.43 -7.14 -9.14
N PRO A 355 -4.89 -7.51 -7.93
CA PRO A 355 -5.28 -6.55 -6.91
C PRO A 355 -4.09 -5.69 -6.49
N ILE A 356 -4.29 -4.37 -6.41
CA ILE A 356 -3.21 -3.43 -6.11
C ILE A 356 -3.66 -2.35 -5.13
N MET A 357 -2.72 -1.89 -4.32
CA MET A 357 -2.84 -0.73 -3.46
C MET A 357 -1.64 0.21 -3.66
N LEU A 358 -1.84 1.50 -3.40
CA LEU A 358 -0.82 2.53 -3.61
C LEU A 358 -0.26 3.00 -2.28
N LEU A 359 1.02 3.38 -2.28
CA LEU A 359 1.55 4.17 -1.16
C LEU A 359 0.96 5.57 -1.20
N GLY A 360 0.12 5.88 -0.21
CA GLY A 360 -0.49 7.18 -0.05
C GLY A 360 0.37 8.17 0.71
N LEU A 361 0.92 7.75 1.85
CA LEU A 361 1.65 8.62 2.79
C LEU A 361 2.81 7.86 3.42
N THR A 362 3.95 8.53 3.61
CA THR A 362 5.04 8.01 4.45
C THR A 362 5.92 9.13 4.98
N ALA A 363 6.66 8.90 6.07
CA ALA A 363 7.59 9.87 6.66
C ALA A 363 6.95 11.23 6.96
N ALA A 364 5.64 11.23 7.26
CA ALA A 364 4.78 12.39 7.40
C ALA A 364 4.84 13.38 6.22
N ALA A 365 5.22 12.91 5.03
CA ALA A 365 5.17 13.63 3.78
C ALA A 365 3.71 13.68 3.31
N THR A 366 3.10 14.86 3.40
CA THR A 366 1.68 15.07 3.10
C THR A 366 1.46 16.39 2.39
N PRO A 367 0.45 16.51 1.51
CA PRO A 367 0.15 17.75 0.79
C PRO A 367 -0.28 18.90 1.70
N GLU A 368 -0.76 18.61 2.90
CA GLU A 368 -1.17 19.59 3.90
C GLU A 368 -0.01 20.44 4.43
N ASN A 369 -0.35 21.65 4.87
CA ASN A 369 0.62 22.56 5.49
C ASN A 369 1.24 21.92 6.74
N GLY A 370 2.58 21.88 6.78
CA GLY A 370 3.35 21.36 7.91
C GLY A 370 3.82 19.92 7.74
N GLY A 371 3.47 19.24 6.64
CA GLY A 371 4.06 17.95 6.26
C GLY A 371 5.54 18.04 5.90
N THR A 372 6.26 16.91 5.97
CA THR A 372 7.64 16.83 5.49
C THR A 372 7.68 16.81 3.96
N GLN A 373 8.89 16.85 3.39
CA GLN A 373 9.15 16.70 1.95
C GLN A 373 10.06 15.51 1.67
N TYR A 374 10.16 14.55 2.61
CA TYR A 374 11.09 13.43 2.50
C TYR A 374 10.71 12.45 1.38
N ASN A 375 9.42 12.38 1.04
CA ASN A 375 8.89 11.48 0.03
C ASN A 375 7.94 12.22 -0.91
N ILE A 376 7.77 11.70 -2.12
CA ILE A 376 6.97 12.29 -3.19
C ILE A 376 5.47 12.29 -2.88
N THR A 377 5.03 11.49 -1.89
CA THR A 377 3.66 11.54 -1.32
C THR A 377 3.28 12.92 -0.76
N ALA A 378 4.26 13.80 -0.48
CA ALA A 378 3.99 15.22 -0.22
C ALA A 378 3.31 15.94 -1.39
N ASP A 379 3.34 15.39 -2.59
CA ASP A 379 2.76 15.94 -3.82
C ASP A 379 1.51 15.16 -4.27
N MET A 380 0.94 14.33 -3.39
CA MET A 380 -0.32 13.62 -3.62
C MET A 380 -1.48 14.58 -3.91
N ASP A 381 -2.31 14.23 -4.89
CA ASP A 381 -3.61 14.86 -5.12
C ASP A 381 -4.74 13.88 -4.81
N TYR A 382 -5.61 14.27 -3.89
CA TYR A 382 -6.72 13.45 -3.44
C TYR A 382 -7.82 13.30 -4.49
N GLY A 383 -7.97 14.27 -5.41
CA GLY A 383 -8.91 14.12 -6.52
C GLY A 383 -8.39 13.17 -7.59
N TRP A 384 -7.07 13.18 -7.85
CA TRP A 384 -6.42 12.14 -8.65
C TRP A 384 -6.59 10.76 -8.01
N LEU A 385 -6.39 10.64 -6.70
CA LEU A 385 -6.59 9.37 -6.00
C LEU A 385 -8.03 8.86 -6.11
N ASP A 386 -9.02 9.75 -6.01
CA ASP A 386 -10.44 9.45 -6.26
C ASP A 386 -10.66 8.94 -7.68
N LEU A 387 -10.09 9.62 -8.68
CA LEU A 387 -10.16 9.20 -10.08
C LEU A 387 -9.55 7.80 -10.27
N MET A 388 -8.39 7.51 -9.66
CA MET A 388 -7.75 6.19 -9.79
C MET A 388 -8.66 5.06 -9.29
N TYR A 389 -9.41 5.27 -8.20
CA TYR A 389 -10.42 4.31 -7.76
C TYR A 389 -11.55 4.13 -8.78
N ARG A 390 -11.99 5.21 -9.46
CA ARG A 390 -13.01 5.12 -10.51
C ARG A 390 -12.51 4.42 -11.75
N MET A 391 -11.27 4.68 -12.16
CA MET A 391 -10.67 4.08 -13.36
C MET A 391 -10.33 2.60 -13.18
N TYR A 392 -9.79 2.22 -12.02
CA TYR A 392 -9.22 0.89 -11.82
C TYR A 392 -10.01 0.08 -10.79
N PRO A 393 -10.90 -0.85 -11.21
CA PRO A 393 -11.62 -1.74 -10.30
C PRO A 393 -10.71 -2.60 -9.41
N ASN A 394 -9.51 -2.93 -9.91
CA ASN A 394 -8.51 -3.73 -9.20
C ASN A 394 -7.70 -2.91 -8.16
N MET A 395 -7.86 -1.58 -8.09
CA MET A 395 -7.29 -0.78 -7.02
C MET A 395 -8.12 -0.98 -5.74
N GLN A 396 -7.57 -1.67 -4.74
CA GLN A 396 -8.33 -2.06 -3.56
C GLN A 396 -8.01 -1.21 -2.32
N GLY A 397 -6.87 -0.51 -2.27
CA GLY A 397 -6.50 0.20 -1.05
C GLY A 397 -5.44 1.28 -1.20
N VAL A 398 -5.17 1.95 -0.08
CA VAL A 398 -4.10 2.94 0.10
C VAL A 398 -3.34 2.66 1.39
N PHE A 399 -2.02 2.86 1.36
CA PHE A 399 -1.11 2.57 2.47
C PHE A 399 -0.51 3.85 3.05
N ASN A 400 -0.52 3.98 4.38
CA ASN A 400 0.23 4.99 5.13
C ASN A 400 1.26 4.28 6.01
N THR A 401 2.54 4.65 5.94
CA THR A 401 3.58 3.94 6.69
C THR A 401 4.68 4.84 7.27
N GLU A 402 5.14 4.49 8.48
CA GLU A 402 6.39 4.97 9.07
C GLU A 402 6.47 6.50 9.26
N ASN A 403 5.64 7.03 10.16
CA ASN A 403 5.61 8.46 10.47
C ASN A 403 6.28 8.80 11.81
N PHE A 404 6.49 7.80 12.68
CA PHE A 404 6.93 7.98 14.07
C PHE A 404 8.24 8.76 14.27
N TRP A 405 9.15 8.76 13.28
CA TRP A 405 10.47 9.40 13.39
C TRP A 405 10.55 10.81 12.76
N ALA A 406 9.54 11.22 12.00
CA ALA A 406 9.59 12.42 11.16
C ALA A 406 9.61 13.75 11.95
N GLY A 407 9.50 13.71 13.28
CA GLY A 407 9.58 14.89 14.16
C GLY A 407 8.40 15.86 14.07
N ILE A 408 7.36 15.51 13.32
CA ILE A 408 6.10 16.25 13.22
C ILE A 408 4.92 15.36 13.60
N HIS A 409 3.75 15.96 13.85
CA HIS A 409 2.55 15.18 14.13
C HIS A 409 2.20 14.30 12.91
N PRO A 410 1.79 13.03 13.13
CA PRO A 410 1.39 12.11 12.07
C PRO A 410 0.34 12.72 11.13
N PRO A 411 0.36 12.33 9.83
CA PRO A 411 -0.42 12.97 8.77
C PRO A 411 -1.91 12.58 8.81
N CYS A 412 -2.59 12.93 9.91
CA CYS A 412 -3.98 12.53 10.19
C CYS A 412 -4.99 13.16 9.23
N GLU A 413 -4.74 14.39 8.75
CA GLU A 413 -5.61 15.09 7.81
C GLU A 413 -5.68 14.37 6.46
N GLY A 414 -4.51 14.05 5.90
CA GLY A 414 -4.41 13.28 4.67
C GLY A 414 -4.95 11.86 4.83
N SER A 415 -4.65 11.21 5.96
CA SER A 415 -5.15 9.86 6.27
C SER A 415 -6.68 9.82 6.35
N ALA A 416 -7.32 10.83 6.96
CA ALA A 416 -8.77 10.92 7.05
C ALA A 416 -9.43 11.03 5.67
N LYS A 417 -8.84 11.82 4.76
CA LYS A 417 -9.33 11.95 3.37
C LYS A 417 -9.15 10.66 2.57
N MET A 418 -7.97 10.02 2.69
CA MET A 418 -7.70 8.76 2.00
C MET A 418 -8.62 7.64 2.49
N LEU A 419 -8.92 7.60 3.80
CA LEU A 419 -9.89 6.67 4.37
C LEU A 419 -11.31 6.90 3.80
N GLU A 420 -11.77 8.15 3.76
CA GLU A 420 -13.07 8.49 3.16
C GLU A 420 -13.13 8.08 1.68
N ILE A 421 -12.09 8.37 0.90
CA ILE A 421 -12.01 8.01 -0.51
C ILE A 421 -12.04 6.48 -0.66
N ALA A 422 -11.20 5.76 0.08
CA ALA A 422 -11.14 4.30 0.01
C ALA A 422 -12.50 3.68 0.32
N ASP A 423 -13.13 4.04 1.45
CA ASP A 423 -14.41 3.48 1.88
C ASP A 423 -15.55 3.78 0.89
N ARG A 424 -15.59 5.00 0.31
CA ARG A 424 -16.58 5.37 -0.72
C ARG A 424 -16.57 4.42 -1.92
N PHE A 425 -15.41 3.87 -2.26
CA PHE A 425 -15.25 2.93 -3.38
C PHE A 425 -15.13 1.48 -2.92
N GLY A 426 -15.50 1.16 -1.68
CA GLY A 426 -15.40 -0.18 -1.11
C GLY A 426 -13.95 -0.66 -0.90
N GLY A 427 -12.97 0.22 -1.04
CA GLY A 427 -11.57 -0.07 -0.75
C GLY A 427 -11.25 -0.01 0.75
N PHE A 428 -9.98 -0.18 1.07
CA PHE A 428 -9.48 -0.15 2.45
C PHE A 428 -8.27 0.76 2.62
N PHE A 429 -8.04 1.24 3.84
CA PHE A 429 -6.89 2.06 4.21
C PHE A 429 -6.09 1.36 5.31
N VAL A 430 -4.81 1.11 5.06
CA VAL A 430 -3.90 0.49 6.04
C VAL A 430 -2.91 1.53 6.54
N TRP A 431 -2.80 1.66 7.86
CA TRP A 431 -1.81 2.51 8.52
C TRP A 431 -0.82 1.64 9.30
N SER A 432 0.43 1.63 8.84
CA SER A 432 1.57 0.95 9.42
C SER A 432 2.46 1.88 10.25
N ASP A 433 2.51 1.74 11.57
CA ASP A 433 3.37 2.57 12.43
C ASP A 433 3.70 1.87 13.77
N GLN A 434 4.73 2.37 14.46
CA GLN A 434 5.07 1.98 15.83
C GLN A 434 4.63 3.06 16.82
N ASP A 435 4.13 2.68 18.01
CA ASP A 435 3.79 3.65 19.04
C ASP A 435 4.95 3.95 20.00
N HIS A 436 5.83 4.86 19.58
CA HIS A 436 6.83 5.50 20.46
C HIS A 436 6.22 6.59 21.36
N GLY A 437 4.98 6.38 21.81
CA GLY A 437 4.24 7.26 22.72
C GLY A 437 3.49 8.41 22.06
N SER A 438 3.69 8.64 20.75
CA SER A 438 3.07 9.76 20.04
C SER A 438 2.11 9.31 18.94
N THR A 439 2.37 8.24 18.21
CA THR A 439 1.57 7.83 17.04
C THR A 439 0.09 7.66 17.38
N VAL A 440 -0.23 6.76 18.29
CA VAL A 440 -1.62 6.47 18.70
C VAL A 440 -2.22 7.69 19.36
N THR A 441 -1.48 8.37 20.25
CA THR A 441 -1.92 9.61 20.92
C THR A 441 -2.33 10.69 19.90
N ASN A 442 -1.59 10.82 18.80
CA ASN A 442 -1.85 11.80 17.76
C ASN A 442 -3.08 11.42 16.92
N ILE A 443 -3.23 10.14 16.55
CA ILE A 443 -4.43 9.64 15.86
C ILE A 443 -5.67 9.92 16.72
N VAL A 444 -5.62 9.55 18.01
CA VAL A 444 -6.75 9.73 18.94
C VAL A 444 -6.96 11.17 19.42
N SER A 445 -6.14 12.14 19.02
CA SER A 445 -6.35 13.55 19.37
C SER A 445 -6.76 14.39 18.16
N ASN A 446 -6.55 13.90 16.94
CA ASN A 446 -6.98 14.60 15.73
C ASN A 446 -8.50 14.48 15.51
N ALA A 447 -9.19 15.62 15.45
CA ALA A 447 -10.65 15.67 15.32
C ALA A 447 -11.16 15.16 13.96
N ASN A 448 -10.43 15.41 12.87
CA ASN A 448 -10.85 14.98 11.53
C ASN A 448 -10.68 13.48 11.36
N MET A 449 -9.58 12.91 11.85
CA MET A 449 -9.37 11.46 11.87
C MET A 449 -10.44 10.75 12.72
N LYS A 450 -10.79 11.27 13.91
CA LYS A 450 -11.89 10.72 14.70
C LYS A 450 -13.20 10.69 13.92
N LYS A 451 -13.54 11.81 13.28
CA LYS A 451 -14.78 11.93 12.50
C LYS A 451 -14.81 10.98 11.30
N ALA A 452 -13.66 10.73 10.68
CA ALA A 452 -13.53 9.74 9.62
C ALA A 452 -13.72 8.33 10.17
N LEU A 453 -13.07 7.97 11.28
CA LEU A 453 -13.19 6.64 11.91
C LEU A 453 -14.60 6.34 12.44
N GLU A 454 -15.34 7.34 12.91
CA GLU A 454 -16.74 7.17 13.30
C GLU A 454 -17.65 6.71 12.14
N LYS A 455 -17.27 7.03 10.90
CA LYS A 455 -18.07 6.74 9.69
C LYS A 455 -17.50 5.61 8.85
N HIS A 456 -16.18 5.51 8.80
CA HIS A 456 -15.44 4.69 7.84
C HIS A 456 -14.47 3.72 8.56
N GLY A 457 -14.61 3.55 9.88
CA GLY A 457 -13.68 2.77 10.70
C GLY A 457 -13.57 1.29 10.32
N ASP A 458 -14.59 0.73 9.66
CA ASP A 458 -14.57 -0.66 9.18
C ASP A 458 -13.59 -0.85 8.01
N ALA A 459 -13.33 0.19 7.21
CA ALA A 459 -12.34 0.18 6.13
C ALA A 459 -10.92 0.57 6.61
N PHE A 460 -10.74 0.87 7.89
CA PHE A 460 -9.47 1.30 8.48
C PHE A 460 -8.76 0.15 9.19
N TYR A 461 -7.50 -0.10 8.86
CA TYR A 461 -6.68 -1.17 9.45
C TYR A 461 -5.38 -0.62 10.04
N LEU A 462 -5.10 -0.95 11.30
CA LEU A 462 -3.85 -0.60 11.99
C LEU A 462 -2.88 -1.77 11.99
N ILE A 463 -1.67 -1.59 11.46
CA ILE A 463 -0.62 -2.62 11.54
C ILE A 463 0.63 -2.04 12.21
N TYR A 464 1.35 -2.84 13.00
CA TYR A 464 2.59 -2.36 13.61
C TYR A 464 3.73 -2.32 12.59
N LYS A 465 4.73 -1.45 12.81
CA LYS A 465 5.97 -1.42 12.03
C LYS A 465 7.18 -1.46 12.95
N ASN A 466 7.91 -2.57 13.00
CA ASN A 466 8.93 -2.76 14.04
C ASN A 466 10.36 -2.32 13.68
N THR A 467 10.53 -1.59 12.58
CA THR A 467 11.80 -1.03 12.08
C THR A 467 12.69 -0.42 13.17
N SER A 468 12.10 0.33 14.10
CA SER A 468 12.75 1.07 15.19
C SER A 468 12.94 0.23 16.45
N SER A 469 13.33 -1.04 16.29
CA SER A 469 13.37 -2.04 17.37
C SER A 469 14.29 -1.67 18.56
N ASN A 470 15.23 -0.73 18.39
CA ASN A 470 16.04 -0.20 19.50
C ASN A 470 15.25 0.66 20.50
N GLN A 471 14.02 1.04 20.16
CA GLN A 471 13.01 1.59 21.05
C GLN A 471 11.89 0.55 21.18
N PRO A 472 12.01 -0.40 22.13
CA PRO A 472 11.19 -1.61 22.12
C PRO A 472 9.77 -1.35 22.67
N ASP A 473 8.93 -0.76 21.82
CA ASP A 473 7.50 -0.52 22.04
C ASP A 473 6.62 -1.61 21.37
N ASP A 474 7.20 -2.76 21.01
CA ASP A 474 6.57 -3.84 20.23
C ASP A 474 5.32 -4.43 20.88
N LEU A 475 5.42 -4.85 22.15
CA LEU A 475 4.28 -5.43 22.87
C LEU A 475 3.20 -4.39 23.16
N LYS A 476 3.63 -3.14 23.41
CA LYS A 476 2.75 -1.99 23.65
C LYS A 476 1.92 -1.64 22.41
N THR A 477 2.57 -1.57 21.25
CA THR A 477 1.93 -1.21 19.98
C THR A 477 0.88 -2.25 19.59
N SER A 478 1.23 -3.54 19.65
CA SER A 478 0.30 -4.63 19.35
C SER A 478 -0.93 -4.61 20.28
N SER A 479 -0.70 -4.33 21.57
CA SER A 479 -1.79 -4.20 22.56
C SER A 479 -2.72 -3.02 22.29
N PHE A 480 -2.21 -1.89 21.79
CA PHE A 480 -3.05 -0.76 21.38
C PHE A 480 -3.88 -1.07 20.14
N PHE A 481 -3.32 -1.81 19.19
CA PHE A 481 -4.00 -2.10 17.94
C PHE A 481 -5.10 -3.16 18.14
N GLN A 482 -4.79 -4.24 18.86
CA GLN A 482 -5.81 -5.22 19.25
C GLN A 482 -6.90 -4.57 20.12
N GLY A 483 -6.53 -3.73 21.10
CA GLY A 483 -7.52 -3.00 21.92
C GLY A 483 -8.41 -2.07 21.09
N SER A 484 -7.84 -1.35 20.13
CA SER A 484 -8.60 -0.48 19.22
C SER A 484 -9.55 -1.27 18.31
N TRP A 485 -9.14 -2.45 17.86
CA TRP A 485 -9.96 -3.38 17.09
C TRP A 485 -11.13 -3.91 17.92
N LEU A 486 -10.88 -4.43 19.13
CA LEU A 486 -11.92 -4.90 20.04
C LEU A 486 -12.96 -3.81 20.35
N ALA A 487 -12.52 -2.57 20.51
CA ALA A 487 -13.40 -1.42 20.74
C ALA A 487 -14.05 -0.85 19.46
N GLY A 488 -13.78 -1.42 18.27
CA GLY A 488 -14.41 -1.02 17.00
C GLY A 488 -13.95 0.35 16.48
N TYR A 489 -12.67 0.69 16.65
CA TYR A 489 -12.04 1.88 16.06
C TYR A 489 -11.24 1.55 14.79
N THR A 490 -11.13 0.28 14.44
CA THR A 490 -10.44 -0.23 13.25
C THR A 490 -11.09 -1.57 12.87
N GLY A 491 -11.25 -1.85 11.58
CA GLY A 491 -11.87 -3.08 11.06
C GLY A 491 -11.04 -4.33 11.37
N GLY A 492 -9.73 -4.18 11.48
CA GLY A 492 -8.80 -5.24 11.86
C GLY A 492 -7.43 -4.67 12.20
N TRP A 493 -6.50 -5.55 12.53
CA TRP A 493 -5.12 -5.15 12.80
C TRP A 493 -4.14 -6.18 12.25
N GLY A 494 -2.84 -5.91 12.33
CA GLY A 494 -1.84 -6.80 11.79
C GLY A 494 -0.40 -6.33 11.95
N MET A 495 0.45 -6.72 11.00
CA MET A 495 1.90 -6.52 11.10
C MET A 495 2.57 -6.08 9.79
N LEU A 496 3.58 -5.22 9.96
CA LEU A 496 4.73 -5.04 9.08
C LEU A 496 5.97 -5.44 9.88
N SER A 497 6.53 -6.60 9.55
CA SER A 497 7.79 -7.10 10.13
C SER A 497 8.96 -6.69 9.24
N ASP A 498 9.95 -6.02 9.81
CA ASP A 498 11.00 -5.36 9.06
C ASP A 498 12.40 -5.84 9.45
N THR A 499 13.14 -6.41 8.50
CA THR A 499 14.54 -6.81 8.68
C THR A 499 15.49 -5.66 9.05
N TRP A 500 15.08 -4.41 8.85
CA TRP A 500 15.79 -3.25 9.41
C TRP A 500 15.77 -3.22 10.94
N ALA A 501 14.81 -3.88 11.60
CA ALA A 501 14.84 -4.11 13.04
C ALA A 501 16.14 -4.80 13.47
N TRP A 502 16.57 -5.82 12.71
CA TRP A 502 17.85 -6.48 12.96
C TRP A 502 19.03 -5.52 12.88
N ASP A 503 19.07 -4.64 11.88
CA ASP A 503 20.10 -3.59 11.75
C ASP A 503 20.19 -2.67 12.98
N LYS A 504 19.05 -2.33 13.61
CA LYS A 504 19.05 -1.40 14.75
C LYS A 504 19.69 -1.95 16.02
N GLN A 505 19.80 -3.27 16.15
CA GLN A 505 20.26 -3.91 17.39
C GLN A 505 21.41 -4.91 17.18
N PHE A 506 21.45 -5.59 16.04
CA PHE A 506 22.23 -6.79 15.80
C PHE A 506 22.96 -6.75 14.46
N SER A 507 23.82 -7.75 14.24
CA SER A 507 24.57 -7.90 13.00
C SER A 507 24.70 -9.37 12.62
N LYS A 508 25.91 -9.94 12.76
CA LYS A 508 26.12 -11.38 12.69
C LYS A 508 25.33 -12.05 13.82
N LEU A 509 24.78 -13.23 13.54
CA LEU A 509 24.01 -13.98 14.52
C LEU A 509 24.85 -14.21 15.79
N TRP A 510 24.22 -14.02 16.95
CA TRP A 510 24.82 -14.05 18.29
C TRP A 510 25.72 -12.85 18.64
N GLN A 511 25.69 -11.80 17.82
CA GLN A 511 26.44 -10.57 18.05
C GLN A 511 25.52 -9.34 18.08
N GLY A 512 25.90 -8.34 18.87
CA GLY A 512 25.28 -7.01 18.80
C GLY A 512 25.54 -6.32 17.46
N ALA A 513 25.08 -5.08 17.31
CA ALA A 513 25.18 -4.30 16.08
C ALA A 513 26.61 -4.20 15.49
N GLY A 514 27.65 -4.23 16.34
CA GLY A 514 29.05 -4.29 15.90
C GLY A 514 29.48 -3.14 14.98
N SER A 515 30.49 -3.37 14.14
CA SER A 515 31.02 -2.40 13.17
C SER A 515 30.64 -2.69 11.71
N TYR A 516 29.68 -3.58 11.48
CA TYR A 516 29.20 -3.92 10.15
C TYR A 516 28.35 -2.78 9.56
N ASN A 517 28.39 -2.62 8.24
CA ASN A 517 27.53 -1.65 7.57
C ASN A 517 26.05 -2.05 7.69
N ASN A 518 25.15 -1.07 7.73
CA ASN A 518 23.71 -1.30 7.85
C ASN A 518 23.13 -2.24 6.78
N TRP A 519 23.62 -2.17 5.53
CA TRP A 519 23.24 -3.08 4.45
C TRP A 519 23.67 -4.53 4.66
N GLN A 520 24.76 -4.77 5.39
CA GLN A 520 25.15 -6.12 5.83
C GLN A 520 24.26 -6.58 6.98
N ARG A 521 24.01 -5.70 7.94
CA ARG A 521 23.27 -6.06 9.17
C ARG A 521 21.83 -6.38 8.88
N LEU A 522 21.17 -5.66 7.98
CA LEU A 522 19.77 -5.95 7.63
C LEU A 522 19.60 -7.36 7.04
N CYS A 523 20.63 -7.91 6.37
CA CYS A 523 20.59 -9.30 5.90
C CYS A 523 20.63 -10.31 7.05
N GLY A 524 20.99 -9.92 8.27
CA GLY A 524 21.33 -10.81 9.38
C GLY A 524 20.16 -11.53 10.04
N GLU A 525 18.93 -11.06 9.87
CA GLU A 525 17.76 -11.63 10.53
C GLU A 525 17.55 -13.11 10.14
N PRO A 526 17.31 -14.00 11.12
CA PRO A 526 16.89 -15.37 10.86
C PRO A 526 15.50 -15.44 10.22
N GLU A 527 15.34 -16.21 9.16
CA GLU A 527 14.09 -16.30 8.40
C GLU A 527 12.92 -16.79 9.27
N ALA A 528 13.14 -17.82 10.10
CA ALA A 528 12.12 -18.32 11.03
C ALA A 528 11.68 -17.30 12.09
N LEU A 529 12.47 -16.26 12.39
CA LEU A 529 12.06 -15.19 13.31
C LEU A 529 10.88 -14.40 12.74
N LEU A 530 10.85 -14.16 11.43
CA LEU A 530 9.72 -13.52 10.75
C LEU A 530 8.44 -14.35 10.92
N GLY A 531 8.55 -15.69 10.83
CA GLY A 531 7.43 -16.61 11.05
C GLY A 531 6.92 -16.60 12.50
N MET A 532 7.81 -16.45 13.49
CA MET A 532 7.41 -16.29 14.89
C MET A 532 6.60 -15.00 15.11
N GLN A 533 6.95 -13.92 14.42
CA GLN A 533 6.20 -12.65 14.45
C GLN A 533 4.81 -12.78 13.82
N MET A 534 4.72 -13.48 12.69
CA MET A 534 3.44 -13.84 12.08
C MET A 534 2.56 -14.67 13.02
N MET A 535 3.15 -15.66 13.70
CA MET A 535 2.44 -16.52 14.66
C MET A 535 1.89 -15.70 15.84
N SER A 536 2.68 -14.80 16.44
CA SER A 536 2.20 -13.91 17.50
C SER A 536 1.04 -13.01 17.03
N THR A 537 1.10 -12.52 15.79
CA THR A 537 0.04 -11.68 15.21
C THR A 537 -1.23 -12.49 14.94
N TYR A 538 -1.06 -13.70 14.38
CA TYR A 538 -2.14 -14.66 14.14
C TYR A 538 -2.91 -15.01 15.43
N LEU A 539 -2.20 -15.39 16.50
CA LEU A 539 -2.81 -15.76 17.79
C LEU A 539 -3.56 -14.59 18.45
N GLY A 540 -3.22 -13.35 18.12
CA GLY A 540 -3.95 -12.18 18.60
C GLY A 540 -5.16 -11.78 17.75
N GLY A 541 -5.50 -12.54 16.71
CA GLY A 541 -6.58 -12.21 15.76
C GLY A 541 -6.19 -11.15 14.72
N GLY A 542 -4.90 -10.99 14.43
CA GLY A 542 -4.43 -10.13 13.35
C GLY A 542 -4.73 -10.74 11.97
N VAL A 543 -5.03 -9.88 10.99
CA VAL A 543 -5.56 -10.29 9.67
C VAL A 543 -4.79 -9.71 8.47
N ILE A 544 -3.84 -8.80 8.72
CA ILE A 544 -2.98 -8.23 7.67
C ILE A 544 -1.50 -8.52 7.96
N TYR A 545 -0.78 -8.99 6.94
CA TYR A 545 0.63 -9.35 7.03
C TYR A 545 1.44 -8.69 5.91
N THR A 546 2.54 -8.05 6.26
CA THR A 546 3.50 -7.51 5.27
C THR A 546 4.90 -7.42 5.86
N PHE A 547 5.88 -7.21 5.00
CA PHE A 547 7.28 -7.35 5.36
C PHE A 547 8.18 -6.33 4.66
N GLU A 548 9.26 -5.99 5.33
CA GLU A 548 10.43 -5.29 4.78
C GLU A 548 11.70 -6.05 5.19
N PHE A 549 12.83 -5.96 4.51
CA PHE A 549 13.09 -5.28 3.25
C PHE A 549 12.64 -6.18 2.07
N PRO A 550 11.81 -5.70 1.13
CA PRO A 550 11.11 -6.56 0.17
C PRO A 550 11.98 -7.53 -0.61
N GLU A 551 13.18 -7.11 -1.03
CA GLU A 551 14.06 -7.94 -1.84
C GLU A 551 14.66 -9.12 -1.06
N ILE A 552 14.69 -9.03 0.28
CA ILE A 552 15.12 -10.13 1.16
C ILE A 552 13.93 -11.02 1.53
N VAL A 553 12.79 -10.42 1.85
CA VAL A 553 11.63 -11.14 2.40
C VAL A 553 10.71 -11.69 1.31
N TYR A 554 10.51 -10.99 0.20
CA TYR A 554 9.74 -11.45 -0.97
C TYR A 554 10.63 -11.94 -2.10
N GLY A 555 11.71 -11.21 -2.44
CA GLY A 555 12.73 -11.65 -3.42
C GLY A 555 13.04 -10.67 -4.55
N THR A 556 13.98 -11.07 -5.42
CA THR A 556 14.55 -10.28 -6.53
C THR A 556 14.30 -10.94 -7.88
N SER A 557 14.46 -10.19 -8.97
CA SER A 557 14.40 -10.68 -10.36
C SER A 557 13.14 -11.51 -10.64
N ASN A 558 12.00 -11.06 -10.15
CA ASN A 558 10.69 -11.74 -10.25
C ASN A 558 10.68 -13.17 -9.67
N THR A 559 11.55 -13.44 -8.69
CA THR A 559 11.62 -14.73 -7.99
C THR A 559 11.37 -14.57 -6.50
N ASN A 560 10.91 -15.64 -5.85
CA ASN A 560 10.71 -15.63 -4.40
C ASN A 560 12.00 -15.88 -3.64
N SER A 561 12.18 -15.16 -2.53
CA SER A 561 13.28 -15.38 -1.61
C SER A 561 13.10 -16.69 -0.82
N PRO A 562 14.16 -17.18 -0.15
CA PRO A 562 14.03 -18.32 0.74
C PRO A 562 13.20 -18.02 1.99
N ALA A 563 13.23 -16.78 2.51
CA ALA A 563 12.35 -16.37 3.60
C ALA A 563 10.89 -16.52 3.17
N ASN A 564 10.54 -16.01 1.97
CA ASN A 564 9.19 -16.17 1.43
C ASN A 564 8.82 -17.64 1.27
N THR A 565 9.66 -18.38 0.55
CA THR A 565 9.35 -19.75 0.09
C THR A 565 9.28 -20.75 1.22
N HIS A 566 10.14 -20.65 2.22
CA HIS A 566 10.27 -21.67 3.27
C HIS A 566 9.64 -21.27 4.60
N VAL A 567 9.23 -20.01 4.78
CA VAL A 567 8.63 -19.54 6.04
C VAL A 567 7.32 -18.82 5.78
N LEU A 568 7.35 -17.69 5.06
CA LEU A 568 6.20 -16.78 5.01
C LEU A 568 5.02 -17.36 4.23
N THR A 569 5.26 -17.89 3.03
CA THR A 569 4.23 -18.51 2.20
C THR A 569 3.63 -19.75 2.87
N GLU A 570 4.46 -20.58 3.49
CA GLU A 570 3.98 -21.81 4.17
C GLU A 570 3.13 -21.48 5.40
N LEU A 571 3.57 -20.54 6.23
CA LEU A 571 2.81 -20.12 7.39
C LEU A 571 1.55 -19.33 7.01
N PHE A 572 1.61 -18.49 5.97
CA PHE A 572 0.43 -17.78 5.50
C PHE A 572 -0.60 -18.73 4.90
N ARG A 573 -0.17 -19.77 4.16
CA ARG A 573 -1.05 -20.85 3.71
C ARG A 573 -1.70 -21.57 4.90
N TYR A 574 -0.97 -21.80 6.00
CA TYR A 574 -1.58 -22.31 7.23
C TYR A 574 -2.67 -21.37 7.75
N ILE A 575 -2.39 -20.07 7.84
CA ILE A 575 -3.31 -19.04 8.35
C ILE A 575 -4.58 -18.93 7.49
N VAL A 576 -4.46 -19.01 6.17
CA VAL A 576 -5.60 -19.02 5.24
C VAL A 576 -6.50 -20.24 5.48
N ASN A 577 -5.91 -21.41 5.78
CA ASN A 577 -6.65 -22.65 5.99
C ASN A 577 -7.14 -22.85 7.44
N HIS A 578 -6.61 -22.07 8.38
CA HIS A 578 -6.95 -22.13 9.80
C HIS A 578 -7.15 -20.70 10.29
N PRO A 579 -8.36 -20.13 10.14
CA PRO A 579 -8.63 -18.74 10.47
C PRO A 579 -8.08 -18.34 11.85
N ALA A 580 -7.57 -17.11 11.94
CA ALA A 580 -7.17 -16.54 13.22
C ALA A 580 -8.37 -16.48 14.19
N PRO A 581 -8.15 -16.39 15.51
CA PRO A 581 -9.24 -16.16 16.45
C PRO A 581 -10.01 -14.89 16.05
N SER A 582 -11.33 -15.02 15.91
CA SER A 582 -12.22 -13.93 15.53
C SER A 582 -12.28 -12.85 16.62
N LYS A 583 -12.82 -11.68 16.27
CA LYS A 583 -13.09 -10.60 17.24
C LYS A 583 -13.92 -11.08 18.43
N LYS A 584 -14.88 -11.98 18.15
CA LYS A 584 -15.75 -12.58 19.16
C LYS A 584 -14.95 -13.42 20.14
N GLU A 585 -14.12 -14.32 19.63
CA GLU A 585 -13.34 -15.26 20.43
C GLU A 585 -12.30 -14.55 21.29
N ILE A 586 -11.54 -13.61 20.71
CA ILE A 586 -10.60 -12.77 21.49
C ILE A 586 -11.33 -12.02 22.60
N MET A 587 -12.56 -11.54 22.35
CA MET A 587 -13.35 -10.84 23.37
C MET A 587 -13.82 -11.77 24.51
N GLU A 588 -14.18 -13.02 24.20
CA GLU A 588 -14.56 -14.05 25.20
C GLU A 588 -13.36 -14.50 26.05
N GLU A 589 -12.18 -14.59 25.45
CA GLU A 589 -10.94 -14.95 26.14
C GLU A 589 -10.38 -13.81 27.01
N THR A 590 -10.56 -12.57 26.57
CA THR A 590 -10.07 -11.38 27.29
C THR A 590 -10.75 -11.23 28.65
N LYS A 591 -9.99 -11.29 29.74
CA LYS A 591 -10.51 -11.11 31.11
C LYS A 591 -10.40 -9.67 31.62
N ALA A 592 -9.47 -8.88 31.07
CA ALA A 592 -9.31 -7.47 31.39
C ALA A 592 -8.78 -6.69 30.18
N VAL A 593 -9.36 -5.50 29.96
CA VAL A 593 -8.89 -4.50 29.00
C VAL A 593 -8.42 -3.27 29.77
N LEU A 594 -7.32 -2.66 29.35
CA LEU A 594 -6.81 -1.44 29.96
C LEU A 594 -7.26 -0.21 29.18
N TYR A 595 -7.59 0.88 29.86
CA TYR A 595 -7.93 2.18 29.26
C TYR A 595 -6.82 3.19 29.56
N GLY A 596 -6.27 3.80 28.51
CA GLY A 596 -5.27 4.87 28.61
C GLY A 596 -3.99 4.56 27.86
N ASN A 597 -2.85 4.88 28.46
CA ASN A 597 -1.52 4.67 27.87
C ASN A 597 -0.63 3.94 28.89
N VAL A 598 0.09 2.90 28.44
CA VAL A 598 1.00 2.09 29.25
C VAL A 598 2.45 2.33 28.81
N SER A 599 3.39 2.23 29.74
CA SER A 599 4.82 2.19 29.41
C SER A 599 5.18 0.88 28.73
N SER A 600 6.24 0.87 27.90
CA SER A 600 6.74 -0.34 27.23
C SER A 600 7.05 -1.46 28.23
N ASP A 601 7.62 -1.14 29.40
CA ASP A 601 7.94 -2.10 30.45
C ASP A 601 6.72 -2.72 31.17
N PHE A 602 5.49 -2.31 30.84
CA PHE A 602 4.28 -2.83 31.48
C PHE A 602 4.17 -4.35 31.38
N TYR A 603 4.63 -4.95 30.29
CA TYR A 603 4.52 -6.39 30.02
C TYR A 603 5.56 -7.24 30.76
N SER A 604 6.59 -6.62 31.33
CA SER A 604 7.64 -7.32 32.08
C SER A 604 7.05 -8.08 33.29
N GLY A 605 7.35 -9.39 33.34
CA GLY A 605 6.81 -10.32 34.34
C GLY A 605 5.37 -10.78 34.08
N LEU A 606 4.80 -10.40 32.94
CA LEU A 606 3.55 -10.90 32.36
C LEU A 606 3.87 -11.61 31.04
N SER A 607 3.46 -11.05 29.89
CA SER A 607 3.64 -11.64 28.57
C SER A 607 5.09 -11.59 28.05
N GLY A 608 5.96 -10.76 28.63
CA GLY A 608 7.40 -10.78 28.34
C GLY A 608 8.07 -9.41 28.42
N LYS A 609 9.40 -9.39 28.26
CA LYS A 609 10.15 -8.14 28.07
C LYS A 609 10.09 -7.72 26.61
N PRO A 610 9.78 -6.44 26.30
CA PRO A 610 9.84 -5.93 24.94
C PRO A 610 11.23 -6.15 24.31
N THR A 611 11.25 -6.63 23.06
CA THR A 611 12.48 -6.94 22.32
C THR A 611 12.67 -6.07 21.09
N GLY A 612 11.60 -5.39 20.66
CA GLY A 612 11.51 -4.72 19.37
C GLY A 612 11.16 -5.64 18.20
N PHE A 613 10.86 -6.93 18.44
CA PHE A 613 10.53 -7.92 17.40
C PHE A 613 9.17 -8.60 17.61
N GLN A 614 8.28 -8.12 18.50
CA GLN A 614 6.95 -8.73 18.72
C GLN A 614 7.01 -10.21 19.12
N ILE A 615 8.04 -10.55 19.90
CA ILE A 615 8.25 -11.88 20.48
C ILE A 615 7.82 -11.86 21.94
N TYR A 616 6.98 -12.83 22.32
CA TYR A 616 6.43 -12.96 23.66
C TYR A 616 7.17 -14.07 24.42
N GLU A 617 7.26 -13.95 25.75
CA GLU A 617 7.88 -14.97 26.59
C GLU A 617 6.90 -16.11 26.93
N THR A 618 5.59 -15.83 26.94
CA THR A 618 4.52 -16.80 27.25
C THR A 618 3.19 -16.41 26.61
N GLY A 619 2.41 -17.39 26.17
CA GLY A 619 1.05 -17.21 25.64
C GLY A 619 -0.03 -17.12 26.72
N ARG A 620 0.29 -17.36 28.00
CA ARG A 620 -0.68 -17.44 29.12
C ARG A 620 -1.72 -16.31 29.20
N TYR A 621 -1.36 -15.11 28.76
CA TYR A 621 -2.22 -13.93 28.85
C TYR A 621 -2.76 -13.47 27.49
N GLY A 622 -2.40 -14.17 26.41
CA GLY A 622 -2.42 -13.65 25.05
C GLY A 622 -1.73 -12.27 24.97
N ILE A 623 -2.25 -11.44 24.07
CA ILE A 623 -2.01 -10.00 24.08
C ILE A 623 -2.93 -9.39 25.15
N ILE A 624 -2.40 -8.56 26.05
CA ILE A 624 -3.20 -7.84 27.04
C ILE A 624 -3.69 -6.54 26.37
N PRO A 625 -4.96 -6.45 25.94
CA PRO A 625 -5.41 -5.31 25.13
C PRO A 625 -5.44 -4.01 25.92
N VAL A 626 -5.02 -2.94 25.27
CA VAL A 626 -5.11 -1.57 25.78
C VAL A 626 -5.91 -0.74 24.79
N ILE A 627 -7.02 -0.15 25.24
CA ILE A 627 -7.76 0.82 24.46
C ILE A 627 -7.19 2.22 24.74
N PRO A 628 -6.65 2.91 23.73
CA PRO A 628 -6.20 4.29 23.87
C PRO A 628 -7.34 5.23 24.29
N ALA A 629 -6.98 6.45 24.71
CA ALA A 629 -7.95 7.48 25.11
C ALA A 629 -8.67 8.14 23.92
N TRP A 630 -9.35 7.33 23.09
CA TRP A 630 -10.19 7.77 21.97
C TRP A 630 -11.29 8.76 22.39
N GLY A 631 -11.77 8.61 23.63
CA GLY A 631 -12.62 9.54 24.35
C GLY A 631 -12.38 9.37 25.85
N THR A 632 -13.35 9.80 26.66
CA THR A 632 -13.36 9.46 28.09
C THR A 632 -13.47 7.95 28.30
N ARG A 633 -13.04 7.48 29.48
CA ARG A 633 -13.19 6.07 29.87
C ARG A 633 -14.63 5.57 29.72
N ALA A 634 -15.60 6.41 30.07
CA ALA A 634 -17.02 6.07 29.98
C ALA A 634 -17.48 5.88 28.54
N GLU A 635 -17.06 6.75 27.61
CA GLU A 635 -17.38 6.64 26.19
C GLU A 635 -16.75 5.40 25.56
N VAL A 636 -15.47 5.14 25.86
CA VAL A 636 -14.76 3.94 25.40
C VAL A 636 -15.42 2.67 25.95
N THR A 637 -15.75 2.64 27.24
CA THR A 637 -16.42 1.50 27.88
C THR A 637 -17.78 1.24 27.23
N LYS A 638 -18.56 2.31 26.98
CA LYS A 638 -19.86 2.19 26.30
C LYS A 638 -19.70 1.59 24.90
N LYS A 639 -18.73 2.05 24.11
CA LYS A 639 -18.49 1.53 22.76
C LYS A 639 -18.05 0.06 22.80
N LEU A 640 -17.16 -0.32 23.72
CA LEU A 640 -16.77 -1.72 23.90
C LEU A 640 -17.96 -2.62 24.26
N ILE A 641 -18.85 -2.16 25.14
CA ILE A 641 -20.10 -2.89 25.47
C ILE A 641 -20.97 -3.05 24.23
N GLN A 642 -21.13 -2.00 23.41
CA GLN A 642 -21.90 -2.08 22.17
C GLN A 642 -21.30 -3.07 21.17
N GLU A 643 -19.97 -3.15 21.06
CA GLU A 643 -19.30 -4.14 20.22
C GLU A 643 -19.50 -5.56 20.75
N ALA A 644 -19.40 -5.76 22.07
CA ALA A 644 -19.68 -7.06 22.70
C ALA A 644 -21.13 -7.51 22.48
N ASP A 645 -22.09 -6.59 22.62
CA ASP A 645 -23.52 -6.85 22.40
C ASP A 645 -23.79 -7.28 20.95
N LYS A 646 -23.15 -6.65 19.96
CA LYS A 646 -23.25 -7.03 18.53
C LYS A 646 -22.74 -8.45 18.28
N LEU A 647 -21.70 -8.86 19.01
CA LEU A 647 -21.07 -10.18 18.91
C LEU A 647 -21.77 -11.25 19.77
N GLY A 648 -22.72 -10.84 20.63
CA GLY A 648 -23.44 -11.73 21.54
C GLY A 648 -22.60 -12.23 22.71
N VAL A 649 -21.61 -11.46 23.18
CA VAL A 649 -20.65 -11.86 24.22
C VAL A 649 -20.66 -10.90 25.41
N THR A 650 -20.10 -11.34 26.54
CA THR A 650 -19.95 -10.47 27.71
C THR A 650 -18.72 -9.57 27.53
N PRO A 651 -18.85 -8.24 27.68
CA PRO A 651 -17.72 -7.34 27.54
C PRO A 651 -16.69 -7.57 28.67
N PRO A 652 -15.39 -7.49 28.37
CA PRO A 652 -14.35 -7.64 29.37
C PRO A 652 -14.32 -6.45 30.34
N ASN A 653 -13.73 -6.65 31.52
CA ASN A 653 -13.60 -5.60 32.51
C ASN A 653 -12.62 -4.50 32.05
N VAL A 654 -13.05 -3.24 32.09
CA VAL A 654 -12.22 -2.08 31.69
C VAL A 654 -11.55 -1.46 32.91
N LEU A 655 -10.22 -1.55 33.00
CA LEU A 655 -9.42 -0.93 34.05
C LEU A 655 -8.74 0.35 33.56
N ASP A 656 -8.73 1.39 34.38
CA ASP A 656 -7.85 2.53 34.10
C ASP A 656 -6.39 2.12 34.33
N VAL A 657 -5.47 2.53 33.46
CA VAL A 657 -4.03 2.23 33.63
C VAL A 657 -3.46 2.71 34.97
N LYS A 658 -4.13 3.64 35.67
CA LYS A 658 -3.78 4.12 37.01
C LYS A 658 -4.39 3.29 38.15
N ASP A 659 -5.10 2.21 37.85
CA ASP A 659 -5.68 1.34 38.88
C ASP A 659 -4.57 0.77 39.79
N LYS A 660 -4.82 0.76 41.10
CA LYS A 660 -3.87 0.27 42.11
C LYS A 660 -3.41 -1.17 41.84
N ASN A 661 -4.27 -1.99 41.22
CA ASN A 661 -3.98 -3.37 40.88
C ASN A 661 -2.98 -3.51 39.73
N LEU A 662 -2.67 -2.43 39.00
CA LEU A 662 -1.75 -2.44 37.85
C LEU A 662 -0.33 -2.01 38.20
N SER A 663 0.00 -1.92 39.50
CA SER A 663 1.32 -1.50 39.98
C SER A 663 2.08 -2.63 40.70
N GLY A 664 3.40 -2.67 40.51
CA GLY A 664 4.31 -3.56 41.24
C GLY A 664 3.91 -5.04 41.22
N GLN A 665 3.97 -5.69 42.39
CA GLN A 665 3.57 -7.09 42.56
C GLN A 665 2.06 -7.32 42.43
N ALA A 666 1.24 -6.30 42.71
CA ALA A 666 -0.22 -6.40 42.56
C ALA A 666 -0.60 -6.67 41.09
N LYS A 667 0.11 -6.05 40.14
CA LYS A 667 -0.04 -6.30 38.69
C LYS A 667 0.08 -7.77 38.34
N GLN A 668 1.19 -8.40 38.75
CA GLN A 668 1.44 -9.81 38.45
C GLN A 668 0.41 -10.70 39.11
N LYS A 669 0.04 -10.41 40.37
CA LYS A 669 -0.98 -11.17 41.07
C LYS A 669 -2.33 -11.08 40.36
N TYR A 670 -2.75 -9.87 39.98
CA TYR A 670 -4.03 -9.63 39.32
C TYR A 670 -4.19 -10.47 38.05
N PHE A 671 -3.23 -10.42 37.13
CA PHE A 671 -3.30 -11.21 35.90
C PHE A 671 -3.13 -12.71 36.14
N LYS A 672 -2.29 -13.14 37.08
CA LYS A 672 -2.14 -14.57 37.42
C LYS A 672 -3.41 -15.18 38.02
N ASP A 673 -4.21 -14.40 38.74
CA ASP A 673 -5.49 -14.84 39.30
C ASP A 673 -6.57 -14.96 38.21
N LEU A 674 -6.46 -14.18 37.11
CA LEU A 674 -7.42 -14.20 36.00
C LEU A 674 -7.11 -15.27 34.95
N TYR A 675 -5.83 -15.53 34.70
CA TYR A 675 -5.37 -16.42 33.63
C TYR A 675 -4.66 -17.63 34.24
N PRO A 676 -5.20 -18.87 34.15
CA PRO A 676 -4.59 -20.05 34.73
C PRO A 676 -3.25 -20.41 34.05
N ILE A 677 -2.48 -21.31 34.66
CA ILE A 677 -1.29 -21.89 34.02
C ILE A 677 -1.74 -23.07 33.15
N GLU A 678 -1.38 -23.05 31.87
CA GLU A 678 -1.75 -24.11 30.92
C GLU A 678 -0.59 -25.03 30.55
N TYR A 679 0.65 -24.54 30.66
CA TYR A 679 1.86 -25.31 30.40
C TYR A 679 2.98 -24.94 31.38
N VAL A 680 4.03 -25.78 31.45
CA VAL A 680 5.22 -25.52 32.26
C VAL A 680 6.44 -25.42 31.36
N GLY A 681 7.30 -24.42 31.56
CA GLY A 681 8.51 -24.27 30.76
C GLY A 681 8.99 -22.82 30.72
N ASN A 682 10.00 -22.58 29.88
CA ASN A 682 10.55 -21.24 29.65
C ASN A 682 10.50 -20.81 28.18
N ALA A 683 9.93 -21.63 27.30
CA ALA A 683 9.56 -21.25 25.95
C ALA A 683 8.19 -20.58 25.89
N PHE A 684 7.91 -19.89 24.79
CA PHE A 684 6.55 -19.49 24.48
C PHE A 684 5.74 -20.72 24.10
N ALA A 685 4.54 -20.83 24.67
CA ALA A 685 3.49 -21.71 24.19
C ALA A 685 2.13 -21.03 24.41
N ASP A 686 1.23 -21.23 23.46
CA ASP A 686 -0.16 -20.77 23.50
C ASP A 686 -1.07 -21.87 22.93
N LYS A 687 -2.32 -21.95 23.41
CA LYS A 687 -3.27 -22.98 22.98
C LYS A 687 -4.50 -22.33 22.39
N TRP A 688 -4.79 -22.63 21.13
CA TRP A 688 -5.98 -22.14 20.42
C TRP A 688 -6.64 -23.30 19.67
N GLU A 689 -7.95 -23.47 19.85
CA GLU A 689 -8.75 -24.57 19.27
C GLU A 689 -8.11 -25.96 19.39
N GLY A 690 -7.63 -26.32 20.58
CA GLY A 690 -6.97 -27.62 20.80
C GLY A 690 -5.55 -27.72 20.24
N THR A 691 -5.10 -26.74 19.45
CA THR A 691 -3.78 -26.69 18.83
C THR A 691 -2.81 -25.88 19.69
N TRP A 692 -1.62 -26.43 19.91
CA TRP A 692 -0.52 -25.75 20.57
C TRP A 692 0.39 -25.04 19.57
N TYR A 693 0.69 -23.79 19.86
CA TYR A 693 1.60 -22.94 19.10
C TYR A 693 2.80 -22.61 19.98
N LEU A 694 4.01 -22.92 19.52
CA LEU A 694 5.22 -22.81 20.32
C LEU A 694 6.31 -22.09 19.55
N TYR A 695 7.17 -21.39 20.29
CA TYR A 695 8.47 -20.98 19.78
C TYR A 695 9.49 -20.73 20.90
N ASN A 696 10.77 -20.76 20.53
CA ASN A 696 11.84 -20.26 21.39
C ASN A 696 11.91 -18.72 21.29
N ASN A 697 11.69 -18.01 22.40
CA ASN A 697 11.60 -16.55 22.45
C ASN A 697 12.96 -15.81 22.43
N LYS A 698 14.08 -16.52 22.28
CA LYS A 698 15.41 -15.91 22.19
C LYS A 698 15.66 -15.33 20.80
N VAL A 699 15.67 -14.00 20.72
CA VAL A 699 15.90 -13.24 19.48
C VAL A 699 17.35 -13.33 18.98
N ASN A 700 18.35 -13.21 19.85
CA ASN A 700 19.76 -13.20 19.41
C ASN A 700 20.70 -13.80 20.47
N THR A 701 20.23 -14.82 21.18
CA THR A 701 21.03 -15.55 22.17
C THR A 701 20.93 -17.05 21.89
N ASN A 702 22.07 -17.74 21.86
CA ASN A 702 22.11 -19.17 21.55
C ASN A 702 21.77 -20.03 22.78
N GLU A 703 20.51 -19.95 23.22
CA GLU A 703 19.99 -20.64 24.41
C GLU A 703 18.75 -21.47 24.06
N LYS A 704 18.81 -22.77 24.35
CA LYS A 704 17.65 -23.66 24.25
C LYS A 704 16.57 -23.29 25.26
N GLN A 705 15.32 -23.49 24.86
CA GLN A 705 14.16 -23.39 25.73
C GLN A 705 13.31 -24.65 25.62
N HIS A 706 12.40 -24.84 26.57
CA HIS A 706 11.49 -25.98 26.55
C HIS A 706 10.10 -25.62 27.04
N ALA A 707 9.12 -26.43 26.63
CA ALA A 707 7.75 -26.44 27.13
C ALA A 707 7.33 -27.88 27.44
N ILE A 708 6.50 -28.04 28.46
CA ILE A 708 5.86 -29.29 28.87
C ILE A 708 4.36 -29.07 28.76
N LEU A 709 3.76 -29.72 27.78
CA LEU A 709 2.36 -29.56 27.39
C LEU A 709 1.51 -30.69 27.97
N PRO A 710 0.32 -30.41 28.51
CA PRO A 710 -0.69 -31.43 28.75
C PRO A 710 -1.21 -31.98 27.41
N LEU A 711 -1.37 -33.30 27.35
CA LEU A 711 -2.06 -34.00 26.27
C LEU A 711 -3.53 -34.22 26.65
N GLU A 712 -4.42 -34.26 25.66
CA GLU A 712 -5.87 -34.38 25.82
C GLU A 712 -6.37 -35.84 25.93
N GLY A 713 -5.51 -36.83 25.65
CA GLY A 713 -5.87 -38.25 25.73
C GLY A 713 -6.34 -38.76 27.12
N GLU A 714 -6.88 -39.99 27.14
CA GLU A 714 -7.52 -40.61 28.32
C GLU A 714 -6.65 -40.66 29.59
N GLU A 715 -5.32 -40.67 29.45
CA GLU A 715 -4.42 -40.50 30.58
C GLU A 715 -4.20 -39.01 30.91
N GLU A 716 -4.98 -38.47 31.86
CA GLU A 716 -4.87 -37.08 32.36
C GLU A 716 -3.45 -36.67 32.82
N SER A 717 -2.54 -37.64 33.04
CA SER A 717 -1.14 -37.44 33.42
C SER A 717 -0.14 -37.37 32.26
N ALA A 718 -0.53 -37.73 31.03
CA ALA A 718 0.39 -37.74 29.89
C ALA A 718 0.85 -36.31 29.54
N ARG A 719 2.15 -36.12 29.35
CA ARG A 719 2.76 -34.81 29.04
C ARG A 719 3.75 -34.96 27.91
N LEU A 720 3.77 -33.98 27.02
CA LEU A 720 4.78 -33.88 25.97
C LEU A 720 5.79 -32.79 26.33
N LYS A 721 7.08 -33.15 26.37
CA LYS A 721 8.17 -32.19 26.53
C LYS A 721 8.78 -31.87 25.17
N VAL A 722 8.84 -30.59 24.84
CA VAL A 722 9.44 -30.06 23.62
C VAL A 722 10.66 -29.23 24.00
N GLU A 723 11.81 -29.45 23.36
CA GLU A 723 13.04 -28.66 23.52
C GLU A 723 13.38 -28.01 22.17
N MET A 724 13.55 -26.68 22.16
CA MET A 724 13.69 -25.88 20.94
C MET A 724 14.99 -25.08 20.97
N GLU A 725 15.69 -25.06 19.83
CA GLU A 725 16.77 -24.10 19.59
C GLU A 725 16.18 -22.69 19.32
N PRO A 726 16.95 -21.60 19.41
CA PRO A 726 16.48 -20.28 19.00
C PRO A 726 16.15 -20.22 17.51
N HIS A 727 15.10 -19.47 17.17
CA HIS A 727 14.52 -19.35 15.81
C HIS A 727 13.88 -20.65 15.33
N GLU A 728 13.07 -21.23 16.20
CA GLU A 728 12.30 -22.44 15.94
C GLU A 728 10.87 -22.20 16.45
N PHE A 729 9.89 -22.48 15.59
CA PHE A 729 8.48 -22.48 15.94
C PHE A 729 7.80 -23.79 15.52
N MET A 730 6.76 -24.14 16.26
CA MET A 730 5.97 -25.35 16.06
C MET A 730 4.47 -25.08 16.18
N ILE A 731 3.70 -25.82 15.39
CA ILE A 731 2.23 -25.92 15.47
C ILE A 731 1.92 -27.40 15.69
N MET A 732 1.19 -27.71 16.75
CA MET A 732 0.98 -29.08 17.22
C MET A 732 -0.50 -29.31 17.52
N ASN A 733 -1.15 -30.13 16.72
CA ASN A 733 -2.57 -30.44 16.88
C ASN A 733 -2.73 -31.92 17.26
N GLU A 734 -3.32 -32.17 18.44
CA GLU A 734 -3.68 -33.51 18.87
C GLU A 734 -5.04 -33.88 18.25
N SER A 735 -5.12 -35.02 17.57
CA SER A 735 -6.39 -35.51 17.03
C SER A 735 -7.41 -35.62 18.17
N GLY A 736 -8.67 -35.25 17.95
CA GLY A 736 -9.68 -35.21 19.01
C GLY A 736 -9.98 -36.55 19.72
N ASP A 737 -9.49 -37.68 19.20
CA ASP A 737 -9.53 -39.00 19.87
C ASP A 737 -8.23 -39.35 20.64
N GLY A 738 -7.26 -38.43 20.69
CA GLY A 738 -5.97 -38.58 21.35
C GLY A 738 -5.02 -39.60 20.72
N THR A 739 -5.29 -40.08 19.50
CA THR A 739 -4.50 -41.17 18.88
C THR A 739 -3.32 -40.72 18.03
N ALA A 740 -3.34 -39.47 17.56
CA ALA A 740 -2.32 -38.90 16.69
C ALA A 740 -1.98 -37.46 17.09
N MET A 741 -0.78 -37.03 16.70
CA MET A 741 -0.30 -35.65 16.86
C MET A 741 0.25 -35.19 15.52
N ASP A 742 -0.37 -34.17 14.94
CA ASP A 742 0.12 -33.49 13.75
C ASP A 742 1.07 -32.37 14.18
N ILE A 743 2.32 -32.44 13.70
CA ILE A 743 3.39 -31.50 14.08
C ILE A 743 3.93 -30.83 12.84
N THR A 744 3.76 -29.52 12.76
CA THR A 744 4.47 -28.65 11.82
C THR A 744 5.59 -27.95 12.55
N LEU A 745 6.82 -28.05 12.05
CA LEU A 745 8.01 -27.42 12.64
C LEU A 745 8.72 -26.58 11.58
N ASN A 746 9.14 -25.38 11.95
CA ASN A 746 10.00 -24.57 11.13
C ASN A 746 11.15 -23.97 11.95
N ASN A 747 12.38 -24.28 11.54
CA ASN A 747 13.61 -23.70 12.05
C ASN A 747 14.52 -23.24 10.90
N TYR A 748 13.93 -22.87 9.77
CA TYR A 748 14.67 -22.46 8.58
C TYR A 748 15.49 -21.20 8.89
N ARG A 749 16.81 -21.37 8.85
CA ARG A 749 17.77 -20.29 9.09
C ARG A 749 19.01 -20.48 8.22
N VAL A 750 19.21 -19.60 7.25
CA VAL A 750 20.40 -19.66 6.39
C VAL A 750 21.64 -19.20 7.16
N ASN A 751 22.77 -19.87 6.96
CA ASN A 751 24.05 -19.40 7.46
C ASN A 751 24.55 -18.21 6.62
N LYS A 752 24.62 -17.03 7.24
CA LYS A 752 24.99 -15.77 6.59
C LYS A 752 26.43 -15.33 6.86
N ASP A 753 27.16 -16.11 7.66
CA ASP A 753 28.50 -15.77 8.13
C ASP A 753 29.47 -15.54 6.98
N GLU A 754 29.71 -16.56 6.15
CA GLU A 754 30.76 -16.48 5.12
C GLU A 754 30.44 -15.46 4.02
N ILE A 755 29.17 -15.42 3.59
CA ILE A 755 28.78 -14.67 2.39
C ILE A 755 28.57 -13.19 2.71
N ILE A 756 27.87 -12.88 3.80
CA ILE A 756 27.52 -11.50 4.17
C ILE A 756 28.59 -10.89 5.07
N PHE A 757 28.92 -11.55 6.18
CA PHE A 757 29.69 -10.94 7.27
C PHE A 757 31.20 -11.09 7.09
N ASP A 758 31.68 -12.25 6.61
CA ASP A 758 33.08 -12.44 6.23
C ASP A 758 33.36 -11.89 4.82
N ASN A 759 32.29 -11.44 4.12
CA ASN A 759 32.31 -10.81 2.80
C ASN A 759 33.16 -11.58 1.76
N LYS A 760 33.01 -12.91 1.72
CA LYS A 760 33.84 -13.83 0.90
C LYS A 760 33.95 -13.46 -0.58
N PHE A 761 32.93 -12.80 -1.15
CA PHE A 761 32.88 -12.41 -2.56
C PHE A 761 33.25 -10.95 -2.82
N GLY A 762 33.69 -10.21 -1.79
CA GLY A 762 34.10 -8.81 -1.93
C GLY A 762 32.96 -7.89 -2.36
N LEU A 763 31.76 -8.09 -1.83
CA LEU A 763 30.61 -7.22 -2.06
C LEU A 763 30.85 -5.84 -1.41
N THR A 764 30.30 -4.80 -2.02
CA THR A 764 30.50 -3.41 -1.60
C THR A 764 29.28 -2.93 -0.83
N TRP A 765 29.35 -3.01 0.49
CA TRP A 765 28.20 -2.75 1.36
C TRP A 765 27.96 -1.27 1.68
N THR A 766 28.84 -0.37 1.26
CA THR A 766 28.75 1.06 1.58
C THR A 766 27.83 1.83 0.63
N GLY A 767 27.43 3.03 1.02
CA GLY A 767 26.72 3.98 0.17
C GLY A 767 25.76 4.83 0.98
N ASP A 768 25.77 6.13 0.71
CA ASP A 768 24.80 7.09 1.23
C ASP A 768 23.86 7.50 0.09
N PHE A 769 22.61 7.83 0.43
CA PHE A 769 21.67 8.38 -0.54
C PHE A 769 22.02 9.84 -0.82
N SER A 770 22.15 10.18 -2.11
CA SER A 770 22.30 11.56 -2.57
C SER A 770 21.26 11.84 -3.67
N PRO A 771 20.72 13.07 -3.78
CA PRO A 771 19.81 13.43 -4.87
C PRO A 771 20.40 13.09 -6.25
N GLY A 772 19.58 12.48 -7.12
CA GLY A 772 19.99 12.07 -8.46
C GLY A 772 20.97 10.89 -8.54
N GLN A 773 21.32 10.24 -7.43
CA GLN A 773 22.22 9.08 -7.43
C GLN A 773 21.46 7.79 -7.78
N THR A 774 21.99 7.01 -8.72
CA THR A 774 21.47 5.65 -9.02
C THR A 774 21.58 4.71 -7.81
N THR A 775 20.96 3.53 -7.89
CA THR A 775 20.95 2.52 -6.81
C THR A 775 22.33 2.37 -6.14
N ILE A 776 22.38 2.62 -4.84
CA ILE A 776 23.64 2.60 -4.07
C ILE A 776 24.27 1.20 -3.99
N ASN A 777 25.60 1.13 -3.84
CA ASN A 777 26.35 -0.15 -3.83
C ASN A 777 25.87 -1.13 -2.76
N GLY A 778 25.50 -0.64 -1.57
CA GLY A 778 24.92 -1.47 -0.50
C GLY A 778 23.66 -2.23 -0.94
N LYS A 779 22.72 -1.55 -1.60
CA LYS A 779 21.51 -2.17 -2.19
C LYS A 779 21.86 -3.16 -3.29
N LEU A 780 22.75 -2.79 -4.23
CA LEU A 780 23.20 -3.69 -5.29
C LEU A 780 23.84 -4.96 -4.73
N SER A 781 24.56 -4.86 -3.61
CA SER A 781 25.14 -6.01 -2.91
C SER A 781 24.07 -6.93 -2.31
N VAL A 782 22.97 -6.37 -1.77
CA VAL A 782 21.80 -7.15 -1.35
C VAL A 782 21.21 -7.90 -2.55
N TYR A 783 20.96 -7.22 -3.68
CA TYR A 783 20.35 -7.85 -4.85
C TYR A 783 21.23 -8.97 -5.40
N LYS A 784 22.54 -8.71 -5.53
CA LYS A 784 23.51 -9.72 -5.97
C LYS A 784 23.58 -10.91 -5.01
N TYR A 785 23.51 -10.67 -3.70
CA TYR A 785 23.40 -11.75 -2.72
C TYR A 785 22.16 -12.60 -2.96
N MET A 786 20.99 -11.96 -3.11
CA MET A 786 19.72 -12.66 -3.33
C MET A 786 19.71 -13.47 -4.63
N ASP A 787 20.26 -12.92 -5.72
CA ASP A 787 20.25 -13.57 -7.04
C ASP A 787 21.32 -14.64 -7.23
N GLU A 788 22.51 -14.49 -6.64
CA GLU A 788 23.62 -15.40 -6.93
C GLU A 788 23.95 -16.36 -5.80
N TYR A 789 23.71 -15.97 -4.55
CA TYR A 789 24.32 -16.59 -3.38
C TYR A 789 23.33 -17.06 -2.33
N ASN A 790 22.05 -16.67 -2.45
CA ASN A 790 21.01 -17.17 -1.57
C ASN A 790 20.56 -18.58 -2.02
N VAL A 791 20.26 -19.44 -1.03
CA VAL A 791 20.35 -20.91 -1.11
C VAL A 791 19.48 -21.56 -2.20
N VAL A 792 18.44 -20.88 -2.69
CA VAL A 792 17.48 -21.41 -3.69
C VAL A 792 18.05 -21.45 -5.11
N LYS A 793 18.92 -20.51 -5.53
CA LYS A 793 19.56 -20.54 -6.88
C LYS A 793 20.87 -21.34 -6.94
N CYS A 794 21.32 -21.90 -5.80
CA CYS A 794 22.56 -22.69 -5.73
C CYS A 794 22.47 -24.11 -6.33
N ALA A 795 21.27 -24.61 -6.67
CA ALA A 795 21.06 -25.97 -7.18
C ALA A 795 21.79 -26.27 -8.52
N GLY A 796 22.29 -25.25 -9.24
CA GLY A 796 23.05 -25.40 -10.48
C GLY A 796 24.58 -25.33 -10.37
N ARG A 797 25.15 -24.86 -9.25
CA ARG A 797 26.61 -24.66 -9.11
C ARG A 797 27.22 -25.70 -8.17
N LYS A 798 27.86 -26.72 -8.74
CA LYS A 798 28.51 -27.87 -8.07
C LYS A 798 29.45 -27.55 -6.89
N ASN A 799 29.82 -26.29 -6.67
CA ASN A 799 30.78 -25.89 -5.63
C ASN A 799 30.15 -25.31 -4.34
N CYS A 800 28.83 -25.08 -4.25
CA CYS A 800 28.20 -24.56 -3.02
C CYS A 800 27.52 -25.62 -2.13
N LEU A 801 27.23 -26.80 -2.67
CA LEU A 801 26.27 -27.77 -2.09
C LEU A 801 26.73 -28.59 -0.87
N ARG A 802 27.93 -28.36 -0.29
CA ARG A 802 28.45 -29.23 0.78
C ARG A 802 28.45 -28.67 2.20
N LYS A 803 28.03 -27.42 2.46
CA LYS A 803 28.20 -26.82 3.80
C LYS A 803 27.12 -25.85 4.32
N ILE A 804 26.03 -25.60 3.61
CA ILE A 804 25.17 -24.42 3.90
C ILE A 804 23.84 -24.76 4.60
N MET A 805 23.39 -26.03 4.64
CA MET A 805 22.22 -26.43 5.43
C MET A 805 22.66 -27.09 6.75
N SER A 806 22.34 -26.47 7.88
CA SER A 806 22.23 -27.19 9.16
C SER A 806 20.76 -27.54 9.39
N CYS A 807 20.25 -28.58 8.74
CA CYS A 807 19.11 -29.29 9.31
C CYS A 807 19.69 -30.12 10.47
N VAL A 808 19.41 -29.71 11.70
CA VAL A 808 19.73 -30.54 12.88
C VAL A 808 18.70 -31.68 12.88
N PRO A 809 19.12 -32.96 12.77
CA PRO A 809 18.20 -34.07 12.92
C PRO A 809 17.70 -34.10 14.37
N LEU A 810 16.38 -34.08 14.55
CA LEU A 810 15.74 -34.36 15.84
C LEU A 810 16.01 -35.82 16.21
N HIS A 811 16.70 -36.02 17.34
CA HIS A 811 16.62 -37.28 18.07
C HIS A 811 15.34 -37.25 18.90
N LEU A 812 14.29 -37.90 18.41
CA LEU A 812 13.18 -38.36 19.25
C LEU A 812 13.76 -39.41 20.21
N ASN A 813 13.75 -39.13 21.51
CA ASN A 813 14.05 -40.09 22.58
C ASN A 813 12.76 -40.47 23.29
#